data_AF-A0A8J7KB59-F1
#
_entry.id   AF-A0A8J7KB59-F1
#
_cell.length_a   1.000
_cell.length_b   1.000
_cell.length_c   1.000
_cell.angle_alpha   90.00
_cell.angle_beta   90.00
_cell.angle_gamma   90.00
#
_symmetry.space_group_name_H-M   'P 1'
#
loop_
_entity.id
_entity.type
_entity.pdbx_description
1 polymer ?
#
loop_
_entity_poly.entity_id
_entity_poly.type
_entity_poly.pdbx_seq_one_letter_code
_entity_poly.pdbx_strand_id
1 'polypeptide(L)'
;MDESDKLAEKIGIVVQGGQVTIHTVNLSQAEATPLPETKPAELLDCPYRGLFAFHEEHVEFFFGRDVFTQGLVQAVQTKSLVAVVGASGSGKSSLVFAGLLPNLLEQGGWCIFKLRPGFPDSRPFHNLTSALLPLSAVPNLDPLILLNQRAEALREGTVSLRDVVAEILRQAPKGTERVLLVVDQFEELYTLCNQDDRERFVDLLLAGVKDAPCKVVLTLRADFCGQAYAYRPLVDALQDADLKLGSMNQAELQAAIEKPAEKMGVQLEAGLTERILEDVGKEPGNLPLLEFALTRLWDKQQNRELTHAAYSDIGGVKQALAEHAEAIYSKLTKPEQKQAQQIFVQLVQLGEGTADTRRLVTRAEISDDCWQLITRKGGLADCRLVVTGRNDQTKEETVEVVHEALIREWRTLRQWIDTDRKKLLQKNEIEAQAKRWSETKSKDYLLQGKRLKEAQVFQKEQTSYLSLSPLSREFIQKSLQKHRNSRLQLIGFGLVVPLGLATFLGFQIQRQIVIRGAWETVEKAKGQRDSPVRIAALQELVKYGVSLANLSLPNANLSFVNLSDADLRNANLININLRNANLRNANLRNTILNSAFLSSADLRNANLTNANLNNALLHNANLVNATLIATNLRNTNLIRADLIRVDLIRADLSYANIIGADLSYANLSNVNLVGANLKDADFSNANLTNANLTNTNLINTNFLSANLNGADFHITFAGCDVHTDRCTDFRNAKNLTPEQVKAAKNWEQAIYDSAFCQQLGLKEKECKTKQAGEK
;
A
#
# COMPACT_ATOMS: atom_id res chain seq x y z
N MET A 1 2.13 -10.65 71.96
CA MET A 1 2.19 -9.21 72.23
C MET A 1 3.56 -8.72 71.80
N ASP A 2 3.69 -7.82 70.85
CA ASP A 2 3.10 -7.75 69.52
C ASP A 2 4.21 -7.10 68.67
N GLU A 3 4.41 -7.52 67.43
CA GLU A 3 5.46 -6.97 66.55
C GLU A 3 5.19 -5.50 66.17
N SER A 4 4.05 -4.96 66.59
CA SER A 4 3.72 -3.53 66.50
C SER A 4 4.51 -2.64 67.45
N ASP A 5 4.98 -3.13 68.61
CA ASP A 5 5.61 -2.26 69.64
C ASP A 5 7.09 -1.94 69.37
N LYS A 6 7.79 -2.76 68.57
CA LYS A 6 9.17 -2.48 68.16
C LYS A 6 9.28 -1.54 66.95
N LEU A 7 8.20 -1.35 66.20
CA LEU A 7 8.18 -0.44 65.04
C LEU A 7 7.93 1.03 65.44
N ALA A 8 7.31 1.29 66.59
CA ALA A 8 6.99 2.64 67.05
C ALA A 8 8.23 3.45 67.48
N GLU A 9 9.27 2.79 68.00
CA GLU A 9 10.47 3.47 68.54
C GLU A 9 11.41 4.02 67.45
N LYS A 10 11.31 3.53 66.20
CA LYS A 10 12.14 4.01 65.08
C LYS A 10 11.55 5.20 64.30
N ILE A 11 10.30 5.59 64.54
CA ILE A 11 9.61 6.66 63.79
C ILE A 11 9.12 7.81 64.70
N GLY A 12 9.51 7.85 65.98
CA GLY A 12 9.23 9.00 66.85
C GLY A 12 7.74 9.25 67.11
N ILE A 13 6.97 8.19 67.38
CA ILE A 13 5.56 8.26 67.78
C ILE A 13 5.37 7.50 69.10
N VAL A 14 4.91 8.18 70.14
CA VAL A 14 4.53 7.58 71.43
C VAL A 14 3.03 7.74 71.62
N VAL A 15 2.34 6.65 71.98
CA VAL A 15 0.91 6.65 72.32
C VAL A 15 0.76 6.33 73.81
N GLN A 16 0.26 7.31 74.59
CA GLN A 16 -0.23 7.08 75.94
C GLN A 16 -1.61 7.71 76.10
N GLY A 17 -2.58 6.92 76.56
CA GLY A 17 -3.86 7.44 77.06
C GLY A 17 -4.78 8.14 76.04
N GLY A 18 -4.70 7.81 74.74
CA GLY A 18 -5.66 8.28 73.74
C GLY A 18 -5.31 9.56 72.97
N GLN A 19 -4.07 10.05 73.03
CA GLN A 19 -3.55 11.11 72.15
C GLN A 19 -2.24 10.68 71.44
N VAL A 20 -2.02 11.15 70.20
CA VAL A 20 -0.85 10.85 69.37
C VAL A 20 -0.08 12.15 69.07
N THR A 21 1.23 12.18 69.35
CA THR A 21 2.14 13.31 69.03
C THR A 21 3.34 12.80 68.21
N ILE A 22 3.69 13.50 67.12
CA ILE A 22 4.78 13.14 66.18
C ILE A 22 5.98 14.08 66.38
N HIS A 23 7.18 13.53 66.61
CA HIS A 23 8.44 14.30 66.65
C HIS A 23 9.25 14.10 65.37
N THR A 24 9.44 15.17 64.58
CA THR A 24 10.30 15.16 63.39
C THR A 24 11.77 15.27 63.80
N VAL A 25 12.59 14.23 63.56
CA VAL A 25 14.05 14.29 63.77
C VAL A 25 14.76 14.42 62.43
N ASN A 26 15.60 15.45 62.33
CA ASN A 26 16.39 15.82 61.17
C ASN A 26 17.77 15.15 61.29
N LEU A 27 18.10 14.21 60.39
CA LEU A 27 19.41 13.56 60.34
C LEU A 27 20.11 13.93 59.03
N SER A 28 20.88 15.01 59.09
CA SER A 28 21.91 15.32 58.10
C SER A 28 23.27 14.93 58.67
N GLN A 29 24.11 14.36 57.79
CA GLN A 29 25.54 14.02 57.97
C GLN A 29 25.86 12.66 58.59
N ALA A 30 25.89 11.64 57.73
CA ALA A 30 26.84 10.52 57.84
C ALA A 30 27.36 10.20 56.42
N GLU A 31 28.63 10.46 56.17
CA GLU A 31 29.32 10.13 54.91
C GLU A 31 29.50 8.61 54.82
N ALA A 32 28.87 7.99 53.83
CA ALA A 32 29.17 6.64 53.39
C ALA A 32 29.87 6.72 52.03
N THR A 33 31.12 6.27 51.97
CA THR A 33 31.83 6.00 50.71
C THR A 33 31.02 5.00 49.86
N PRO A 34 30.61 5.35 48.63
CA PRO A 34 29.90 4.41 47.77
C PRO A 34 30.86 3.33 47.28
N LEU A 35 30.47 2.07 47.42
CA LEU A 35 31.00 0.99 46.59
C LEU A 35 30.72 1.34 45.11
N PRO A 36 31.61 1.00 44.16
CA PRO A 36 31.38 1.32 42.76
C PRO A 36 30.13 0.55 42.29
N GLU A 37 29.04 1.29 42.11
CA GLU A 37 27.88 0.81 41.37
C GLU A 37 28.36 0.42 39.97
N THR A 38 28.36 -0.88 39.67
CA THR A 38 28.46 -1.36 38.29
C THR A 38 27.31 -0.74 37.52
N LYS A 39 27.62 0.27 36.69
CA LYS A 39 26.68 0.83 35.72
C LYS A 39 25.99 -0.32 34.98
N PRO A 40 24.66 -0.34 34.83
CA PRO A 40 24.02 -1.26 33.91
C PRO A 40 24.66 -1.07 32.53
N ALA A 41 25.08 -2.18 31.91
CA ALA A 41 25.76 -2.18 30.62
C ALA A 41 24.94 -1.34 29.62
N GLU A 42 25.56 -0.29 29.07
CA GLU A 42 24.95 0.51 27.99
C GLU A 42 24.55 -0.44 26.87
N LEU A 43 23.25 -0.47 26.54
CA LEU A 43 22.72 -1.23 25.40
C LEU A 43 23.33 -0.62 24.13
N LEU A 44 24.28 -1.33 23.52
CA LEU A 44 24.90 -0.94 22.24
C LEU A 44 23.89 -1.18 21.11
N ASP A 45 23.71 -0.17 20.26
CA ASP A 45 22.92 -0.33 19.04
C ASP A 45 23.54 -1.39 18.12
N CYS A 46 22.70 -2.21 17.49
CA CYS A 46 23.18 -3.27 16.60
C CYS A 46 23.71 -2.68 15.28
N PRO A 47 24.97 -2.96 14.89
CA PRO A 47 25.54 -2.41 13.66
C PRO A 47 25.09 -3.15 12.39
N TYR A 48 24.53 -4.36 12.54
CA TYR A 48 24.01 -5.17 11.44
C TYR A 48 22.55 -4.86 11.16
N ARG A 49 22.14 -4.96 9.89
CA ARG A 49 20.82 -4.52 9.42
C ARG A 49 19.87 -5.68 9.11
N GLY A 50 20.31 -6.92 9.27
CA GLY A 50 19.50 -8.10 9.02
C GLY A 50 19.01 -8.12 7.57
N LEU A 51 17.69 -8.02 7.39
CA LEU A 51 17.07 -8.05 6.06
C LEU A 51 16.76 -6.64 5.49
N PHE A 52 17.27 -5.58 6.13
CA PHE A 52 17.13 -4.20 5.68
C PHE A 52 18.37 -3.73 4.89
N ALA A 53 18.16 -2.78 3.97
CA ALA A 53 19.27 -2.13 3.27
C ALA A 53 19.97 -1.10 4.19
N PHE A 54 21.24 -0.84 3.90
CA PHE A 54 21.96 0.29 4.50
C PHE A 54 21.55 1.59 3.80
N HIS A 55 21.50 2.67 4.57
CA HIS A 55 21.13 4.03 4.12
C HIS A 55 22.21 5.04 4.56
N GLU A 56 22.08 6.32 4.19
CA GLU A 56 23.11 7.35 4.51
C GLU A 56 23.49 7.39 5.99
N GLU A 57 22.50 7.24 6.87
CA GLU A 57 22.67 7.22 8.34
C GLU A 57 23.50 6.03 8.85
N HIS A 58 23.67 4.99 8.03
CA HIS A 58 24.39 3.76 8.37
C HIS A 58 25.78 3.68 7.72
N VAL A 59 26.26 4.75 7.08
CA VAL A 59 27.56 4.78 6.38
C VAL A 59 28.70 4.24 7.23
N GLU A 60 28.64 4.52 8.53
CA GLU A 60 29.64 4.16 9.52
C GLU A 60 29.82 2.65 9.72
N PHE A 61 28.82 1.84 9.34
CA PHE A 61 28.79 0.39 9.49
C PHE A 61 28.77 -0.35 8.14
N PHE A 62 28.83 0.38 7.02
CA PHE A 62 28.78 -0.20 5.67
C PHE A 62 30.19 -0.54 5.16
N PHE A 63 30.59 -1.82 5.30
CA PHE A 63 31.93 -2.29 4.92
C PHE A 63 31.91 -3.36 3.82
N GLY A 64 33.07 -3.59 3.21
CA GLY A 64 33.28 -4.67 2.24
C GLY A 64 32.83 -4.35 0.81
N ARG A 65 32.42 -3.11 0.53
CA ARG A 65 32.03 -2.65 -0.82
C ARG A 65 32.85 -1.45 -1.31
N ASP A 66 33.99 -1.18 -0.69
CA ASP A 66 34.81 0.02 -0.94
C ASP A 66 35.19 0.20 -2.42
N VAL A 67 35.66 -0.86 -3.07
CA VAL A 67 36.06 -0.84 -4.49
C VAL A 67 34.87 -0.52 -5.41
N PHE A 68 33.72 -1.15 -5.17
CA PHE A 68 32.50 -0.90 -5.93
C PHE A 68 31.95 0.50 -5.70
N THR A 69 32.01 1.00 -4.46
CA THR A 69 31.60 2.37 -4.12
C THR A 69 32.44 3.38 -4.88
N GLN A 70 33.78 3.22 -4.88
CA GLN A 70 34.69 4.11 -5.61
C GLN A 70 34.43 4.07 -7.12
N GLY A 71 34.23 2.89 -7.70
CA GLY A 71 33.87 2.73 -9.11
C GLY A 71 32.54 3.40 -9.47
N LEU A 72 31.54 3.30 -8.59
CA LEU A 72 30.25 3.95 -8.77
C LEU A 72 30.35 5.48 -8.67
N VAL A 73 31.11 6.01 -7.70
CA VAL A 73 31.38 7.45 -7.58
C VAL A 73 32.05 7.97 -8.85
N GLN A 74 33.08 7.28 -9.35
CA GLN A 74 33.78 7.66 -10.59
C GLN A 74 32.86 7.60 -11.82
N ALA A 75 32.02 6.59 -11.92
CA ALA A 75 31.04 6.47 -13.00
C ALA A 75 30.04 7.63 -12.99
N VAL A 76 29.51 7.98 -11.81
CA VAL A 76 28.57 9.10 -11.65
C VAL A 76 29.25 10.46 -11.91
N GLN A 77 30.54 10.59 -11.66
CA GLN A 77 31.28 11.81 -12.03
C GLN A 77 31.46 11.95 -13.55
N THR A 78 31.67 10.84 -14.27
CA THR A 78 32.01 10.86 -15.71
C THR A 78 30.81 10.71 -16.65
N LYS A 79 29.74 10.04 -16.22
CA LYS A 79 28.57 9.71 -17.05
C LYS A 79 27.33 10.45 -16.57
N SER A 80 26.37 10.66 -17.45
CA SER A 80 25.09 11.31 -17.12
C SER A 80 24.00 10.32 -16.71
N LEU A 81 24.14 9.05 -17.11
CA LEU A 81 23.30 7.94 -16.69
C LEU A 81 24.20 6.79 -16.22
N VAL A 82 23.89 6.17 -15.08
CA VAL A 82 24.59 4.98 -14.55
C VAL A 82 23.57 3.97 -14.02
N ALA A 83 23.73 2.70 -14.39
CA ALA A 83 22.91 1.60 -13.88
C ALA A 83 23.73 0.71 -12.94
N VAL A 84 23.21 0.41 -11.75
CA VAL A 84 23.74 -0.61 -10.85
C VAL A 84 22.93 -1.89 -11.03
N VAL A 85 23.53 -2.90 -11.66
CA VAL A 85 22.87 -4.15 -12.06
C VAL A 85 23.34 -5.31 -11.21
N GLY A 86 22.44 -6.14 -10.69
CA GLY A 86 22.83 -7.30 -9.88
C GLY A 86 21.66 -8.16 -9.41
N ALA A 87 21.98 -9.36 -8.93
CA ALA A 87 21.00 -10.33 -8.42
C ALA A 87 20.19 -9.77 -7.23
N SER A 88 19.07 -10.40 -6.90
CA SER A 88 18.31 -10.04 -5.69
C SER A 88 19.18 -10.23 -4.44
N GLY A 89 19.09 -9.32 -3.47
CA GLY A 89 19.90 -9.39 -2.24
C GLY A 89 21.41 -9.13 -2.40
N SER A 90 21.91 -8.71 -3.57
CA SER A 90 23.34 -8.44 -3.76
C SER A 90 23.87 -7.15 -3.10
N GLY A 91 22.96 -6.31 -2.57
CA GLY A 91 23.29 -5.04 -1.91
C GLY A 91 23.22 -3.78 -2.78
N LYS A 92 22.51 -3.80 -3.92
CA LYS A 92 22.40 -2.64 -4.85
C LYS A 92 21.93 -1.36 -4.16
N SER A 93 20.81 -1.42 -3.44
CA SER A 93 20.26 -0.24 -2.74
C SER A 93 21.20 0.23 -1.64
N SER A 94 21.80 -0.69 -0.86
CA SER A 94 22.84 -0.36 0.14
C SER A 94 24.04 0.34 -0.49
N LEU A 95 24.53 -0.14 -1.63
CA LEU A 95 25.66 0.46 -2.36
C LEU A 95 25.35 1.89 -2.81
N VAL A 96 24.12 2.16 -3.26
CA VAL A 96 23.71 3.51 -3.65
C VAL A 96 23.55 4.40 -2.42
N PHE A 97 22.73 4.00 -1.45
CA PHE A 97 22.36 4.89 -0.34
C PHE A 97 23.46 5.04 0.72
N ALA A 98 24.18 3.97 1.09
CA ALA A 98 25.25 4.05 2.08
C ALA A 98 26.65 4.21 1.46
N GLY A 99 26.83 3.80 0.20
CA GLY A 99 28.09 3.97 -0.52
C GLY A 99 28.16 5.28 -1.30
N LEU A 100 27.36 5.41 -2.35
CA LEU A 100 27.46 6.53 -3.30
C LEU A 100 27.06 7.89 -2.68
N LEU A 101 25.88 7.98 -2.06
CA LEU A 101 25.33 9.29 -1.66
C LEU A 101 26.19 10.03 -0.63
N PRO A 102 26.68 9.39 0.45
CA PRO A 102 27.56 10.06 1.42
C PRO A 102 28.83 10.61 0.75
N ASN A 103 29.47 9.82 -0.13
CA ASN A 103 30.67 10.24 -0.86
C ASN A 103 30.43 11.46 -1.76
N LEU A 104 29.25 11.58 -2.38
CA LEU A 104 28.92 12.75 -3.21
C LEU A 104 28.54 13.98 -2.36
N LEU A 105 27.87 13.78 -1.23
CA LEU A 105 27.53 14.86 -0.29
C LEU A 105 28.80 15.49 0.31
N GLU A 106 29.80 14.68 0.66
CA GLU A 106 31.10 15.17 1.14
C GLU A 106 31.87 15.99 0.09
N GLN A 107 31.78 15.61 -1.19
CA GLN A 107 32.41 16.36 -2.29
C GLN A 107 31.72 17.71 -2.56
N GLY A 108 30.46 17.87 -2.17
CA GLY A 108 29.66 19.08 -2.39
C GLY A 108 29.25 19.29 -3.86
N GLY A 109 28.43 20.32 -4.09
CA GLY A 109 27.99 20.72 -5.44
C GLY A 109 26.78 19.99 -6.02
N TRP A 110 26.14 19.10 -5.24
CA TRP A 110 25.01 18.27 -5.67
C TRP A 110 23.69 18.66 -4.98
N CYS A 111 22.60 18.63 -5.73
CA CYS A 111 21.25 18.53 -5.19
C CYS A 111 20.70 17.13 -5.50
N ILE A 112 20.40 16.34 -4.47
CA ILE A 112 20.10 14.91 -4.62
C ILE A 112 18.61 14.66 -4.37
N PHE A 113 17.94 14.03 -5.33
CA PHE A 113 16.56 13.59 -5.22
C PHE A 113 16.48 12.07 -5.38
N LYS A 114 15.60 11.45 -4.61
CA LYS A 114 15.42 10.00 -4.58
C LYS A 114 13.98 9.68 -4.92
N LEU A 115 13.76 8.71 -5.78
CA LEU A 115 12.43 8.17 -6.02
C LEU A 115 12.47 6.66 -6.26
N ARG A 116 11.31 6.05 -6.06
CA ARG A 116 10.94 4.76 -6.64
C ARG A 116 9.80 5.02 -7.61
N PRO A 117 9.88 4.55 -8.86
CA PRO A 117 8.90 4.92 -9.87
C PRO A 117 7.51 4.33 -9.57
N GLY A 118 7.44 3.15 -8.94
CA GLY A 118 6.19 2.44 -8.67
C GLY A 118 5.59 2.66 -7.29
N PHE A 119 6.29 3.33 -6.37
CA PHE A 119 5.85 3.58 -4.99
C PHE A 119 5.67 5.10 -4.72
N PRO A 120 4.62 5.54 -3.99
CA PRO A 120 3.65 4.75 -3.22
C PRO A 120 2.43 4.23 -4.00
N ASP A 121 2.20 4.69 -5.22
CA ASP A 121 0.89 4.58 -5.89
C ASP A 121 0.97 4.16 -7.37
N SER A 122 2.15 3.73 -7.82
CA SER A 122 2.42 3.31 -9.20
C SER A 122 2.19 4.41 -10.26
N ARG A 123 2.30 5.69 -9.86
CA ARG A 123 2.22 6.86 -10.74
C ARG A 123 3.61 7.52 -10.90
N PRO A 124 4.43 7.12 -11.89
CA PRO A 124 5.85 7.51 -11.95
C PRO A 124 6.07 9.03 -12.09
N PHE A 125 5.22 9.73 -12.86
CA PHE A 125 5.28 11.19 -12.98
C PHE A 125 4.88 11.91 -11.68
N HIS A 126 3.88 11.38 -10.97
CA HIS A 126 3.49 11.93 -9.67
C HIS A 126 4.62 11.75 -8.64
N ASN A 127 5.27 10.58 -8.64
CA ASN A 127 6.37 10.27 -7.71
C ASN A 127 7.63 11.10 -8.03
N LEU A 128 7.94 11.30 -9.31
CA LEU A 128 8.98 12.23 -9.73
C LEU A 128 8.66 13.67 -9.32
N THR A 129 7.43 14.13 -9.56
CA THR A 129 7.01 15.50 -9.20
C THR A 129 7.05 15.70 -7.68
N SER A 130 6.60 14.70 -6.92
CA SER A 130 6.66 14.73 -5.46
C SER A 130 8.10 14.73 -4.94
N ALA A 131 9.04 14.08 -5.63
CA ALA A 131 10.45 14.10 -5.27
C ALA A 131 11.09 15.46 -5.59
N LEU A 132 10.76 16.05 -6.75
CA LEU A 132 11.39 17.28 -7.24
C LEU A 132 10.83 18.59 -6.65
N LEU A 133 9.64 18.57 -6.03
CA LEU A 133 9.03 19.76 -5.44
C LEU A 133 9.24 19.83 -3.92
N PRO A 134 10.08 20.76 -3.41
CA PRO A 134 9.87 21.28 -2.08
C PRO A 134 8.62 22.17 -2.14
N LEU A 135 7.56 21.84 -1.40
CA LEU A 135 6.29 22.57 -1.35
C LEU A 135 6.49 24.03 -0.93
N SER A 136 6.88 24.87 -1.88
CA SER A 136 6.95 26.32 -1.72
C SER A 136 5.53 26.85 -1.86
N ALA A 137 5.03 27.51 -0.83
CA ALA A 137 3.67 28.01 -0.76
C ALA A 137 3.37 28.97 -1.92
N VAL A 138 2.67 28.50 -2.95
CA VAL A 138 1.91 29.37 -3.85
C VAL A 138 0.73 29.87 -3.04
N PRO A 139 0.62 31.18 -2.73
CA PRO A 139 -0.53 31.68 -2.01
C PRO A 139 -1.78 31.44 -2.86
N ASN A 140 -2.79 30.79 -2.29
CA ASN A 140 -4.13 30.54 -2.86
C ASN A 140 -4.34 29.30 -3.74
N LEU A 141 -3.41 28.34 -3.81
CA LEU A 141 -3.63 27.03 -4.44
C LEU A 141 -3.35 25.88 -3.47
N ASP A 142 -4.24 24.88 -3.44
CA ASP A 142 -4.04 23.65 -2.67
C ASP A 142 -2.78 22.91 -3.18
N PRO A 143 -1.81 22.60 -2.31
CA PRO A 143 -0.59 21.87 -2.67
C PRO A 143 -0.81 20.59 -3.48
N LEU A 144 -1.91 19.86 -3.23
CA LEU A 144 -2.24 18.64 -3.96
C LEU A 144 -2.73 18.92 -5.39
N ILE A 145 -3.41 20.05 -5.61
CA ILE A 145 -3.84 20.47 -6.95
C ILE A 145 -2.61 20.82 -7.79
N LEU A 146 -1.65 21.55 -7.21
CA LEU A 146 -0.41 21.92 -7.89
C LEU A 146 0.44 20.69 -8.24
N LEU A 147 0.52 19.72 -7.33
CA LEU A 147 1.24 18.46 -7.55
C LEU A 147 0.66 17.68 -8.73
N ASN A 148 -0.66 17.46 -8.75
CA ASN A 148 -1.33 16.73 -9.84
C ASN A 148 -1.21 17.46 -11.18
N GLN A 149 -1.33 18.80 -11.19
CA GLN A 149 -1.18 19.60 -12.40
C GLN A 149 0.24 19.52 -12.97
N ARG A 150 1.27 19.64 -12.13
CA ARG A 150 2.67 19.54 -12.56
C ARG A 150 3.04 18.12 -13.02
N ALA A 151 2.51 17.09 -12.36
CA ALA A 151 2.71 15.71 -12.77
C ALA A 151 2.12 15.44 -14.16
N GLU A 152 0.90 15.90 -14.42
CA GLU A 152 0.29 15.77 -15.75
C GLU A 152 1.05 16.60 -16.80
N ALA A 153 1.54 17.78 -16.42
CA ALA A 153 2.32 18.63 -17.32
C ALA A 153 3.63 17.98 -17.78
N LEU A 154 4.34 17.29 -16.87
CA LEU A 154 5.52 16.48 -17.19
C LEU A 154 5.17 15.25 -18.04
N ARG A 155 4.05 14.58 -17.73
CA ARG A 155 3.57 13.41 -18.48
C ARG A 155 3.21 13.74 -19.94
N GLU A 156 2.58 14.89 -20.17
CA GLU A 156 2.20 15.37 -21.50
C GLU A 156 3.33 16.16 -22.20
N GLY A 157 4.48 16.34 -21.54
CA GLY A 157 5.64 17.03 -22.12
C GLY A 157 5.45 18.54 -22.30
N THR A 158 4.42 19.13 -21.68
CA THR A 158 4.19 20.59 -21.67
C THR A 158 5.19 21.35 -20.80
N VAL A 159 5.76 20.66 -19.80
CA VAL A 159 6.90 21.10 -19.00
C VAL A 159 8.01 20.09 -19.17
N SER A 160 9.25 20.53 -19.43
CA SER A 160 10.39 19.62 -19.56
C SER A 160 11.13 19.43 -18.24
N LEU A 161 11.82 18.30 -18.08
CA LEU A 161 12.68 18.06 -16.91
C LEU A 161 13.82 19.09 -16.82
N ARG A 162 14.28 19.62 -17.97
CA ARG A 162 15.27 20.70 -18.02
C ARG A 162 14.78 21.97 -17.33
N ASP A 163 13.53 22.36 -17.55
CA ASP A 163 12.94 23.56 -16.94
C ASP A 163 12.86 23.40 -15.42
N VAL A 164 12.45 22.21 -14.96
CA VAL A 164 12.38 21.86 -13.54
C VAL A 164 13.77 21.88 -12.90
N VAL A 165 14.78 21.28 -13.54
CA VAL A 165 16.17 21.28 -13.05
C VAL A 165 16.73 22.71 -12.98
N ALA A 166 16.44 23.55 -13.99
CA ALA A 166 16.84 24.95 -13.97
C ALA A 166 16.15 25.75 -12.85
N GLU A 167 14.88 25.45 -12.53
CA GLU A 167 14.19 26.01 -11.37
C GLU A 167 14.86 25.61 -10.06
N ILE A 168 15.17 24.32 -9.88
CA ILE A 168 15.83 23.79 -8.69
C ILE A 168 17.19 24.45 -8.46
N LEU A 169 18.04 24.52 -9.50
CA LEU A 169 19.38 25.08 -9.37
C LEU A 169 19.38 26.59 -9.08
N ARG A 170 18.36 27.34 -9.55
CA ARG A 170 18.19 28.76 -9.18
C ARG A 170 17.85 28.95 -7.70
N GLN A 171 17.20 27.98 -7.07
CA GLN A 171 16.80 28.02 -5.67
C GLN A 171 17.82 27.33 -4.74
N ALA A 172 18.75 26.55 -5.29
CA ALA A 172 19.74 25.81 -4.53
C ALA A 172 20.80 26.74 -3.89
N PRO A 173 21.47 26.29 -2.81
CA PRO A 173 22.59 27.02 -2.19
C PRO A 173 23.70 27.37 -3.19
N LYS A 174 24.41 28.48 -2.94
CA LYS A 174 25.56 28.88 -3.75
C LYS A 174 26.61 27.76 -3.76
N GLY A 175 27.07 27.38 -4.96
CA GLY A 175 28.03 26.28 -5.15
C GLY A 175 27.38 24.97 -5.63
N THR A 176 26.04 24.88 -5.65
CA THR A 176 25.34 23.75 -6.28
C THR A 176 25.32 23.92 -7.80
N GLU A 177 25.89 22.96 -8.51
CA GLU A 177 26.06 23.04 -9.97
C GLU A 177 25.20 22.04 -10.73
N ARG A 178 24.72 20.99 -10.05
CA ARG A 178 24.12 19.81 -10.71
C ARG A 178 23.11 19.11 -9.82
N VAL A 179 22.17 18.42 -10.47
CA VAL A 179 21.15 17.58 -9.83
C VAL A 179 21.51 16.10 -10.02
N LEU A 180 21.37 15.29 -8.97
CA LEU A 180 21.39 13.84 -9.03
C LEU A 180 20.00 13.29 -8.77
N LEU A 181 19.48 12.48 -9.68
CA LEU A 181 18.23 11.76 -9.53
C LEU A 181 18.51 10.27 -9.35
N VAL A 182 18.21 9.74 -8.17
CA VAL A 182 18.32 8.32 -7.86
C VAL A 182 16.96 7.65 -8.10
N VAL A 183 16.93 6.71 -9.03
CA VAL A 183 15.75 5.89 -9.35
C VAL A 183 16.01 4.47 -8.86
N ASP A 184 15.67 4.20 -7.60
CA ASP A 184 15.84 2.86 -7.01
C ASP A 184 14.72 1.92 -7.48
N GLN A 185 15.06 0.63 -7.61
CA GLN A 185 14.18 -0.44 -8.08
C GLN A 185 13.54 -0.10 -9.42
N PHE A 186 14.39 0.20 -10.41
CA PHE A 186 13.96 0.57 -11.75
C PHE A 186 13.12 -0.53 -12.42
N GLU A 187 13.28 -1.79 -12.00
CA GLU A 187 12.38 -2.88 -12.41
C GLU A 187 10.89 -2.56 -12.17
N GLU A 188 10.56 -1.69 -11.21
CA GLU A 188 9.18 -1.26 -10.93
C GLU A 188 8.47 -0.58 -12.09
N LEU A 189 9.20 0.05 -13.00
CA LEU A 189 8.60 0.60 -14.21
C LEU A 189 8.02 -0.49 -15.11
N TYR A 190 8.60 -1.69 -15.06
CA TYR A 190 8.15 -2.84 -15.83
C TYR A 190 7.12 -3.68 -15.07
N THR A 191 7.18 -3.65 -13.73
CA THR A 191 6.33 -4.48 -12.85
C THR A 191 5.08 -3.75 -12.32
N LEU A 192 5.10 -2.43 -12.16
CA LEU A 192 4.02 -1.66 -11.49
C LEU A 192 3.36 -0.63 -12.41
N CYS A 193 4.13 -0.02 -13.31
CA CYS A 193 3.67 1.07 -14.17
C CYS A 193 3.05 0.55 -15.48
N ASN A 194 2.15 1.35 -16.08
CA ASN A 194 1.59 0.99 -17.39
C ASN A 194 2.60 1.30 -18.51
N GLN A 195 2.44 0.68 -19.68
CA GLN A 195 3.41 0.80 -20.79
C GLN A 195 3.57 2.23 -21.32
N ASP A 196 2.47 2.99 -21.50
CA ASP A 196 2.52 4.38 -21.99
C ASP A 196 3.28 5.28 -21.00
N ASP A 197 2.97 5.17 -19.71
CA ASP A 197 3.68 5.92 -18.68
C ASP A 197 5.15 5.51 -18.60
N ARG A 198 5.48 4.22 -18.75
CA ARG A 198 6.85 3.72 -18.71
C ARG A 198 7.72 4.35 -19.79
N GLU A 199 7.30 4.28 -21.05
CA GLU A 199 8.10 4.77 -22.19
C GLU A 199 8.30 6.28 -22.10
N ARG A 200 7.20 7.02 -21.86
CA ARG A 200 7.26 8.47 -21.65
C ARG A 200 8.14 8.87 -20.46
N PHE A 201 8.11 8.08 -19.38
CA PHE A 201 8.93 8.36 -18.21
C PHE A 201 10.42 8.15 -18.49
N VAL A 202 10.78 7.06 -19.18
CA VAL A 202 12.17 6.82 -19.60
C VAL A 202 12.64 7.93 -20.54
N ASP A 203 11.82 8.33 -21.51
CA ASP A 203 12.14 9.43 -22.43
C ASP A 203 12.34 10.75 -21.71
N LEU A 204 11.51 11.05 -20.70
CA LEU A 204 11.67 12.23 -19.85
C LEU A 204 13.03 12.24 -19.13
N LEU A 205 13.45 11.08 -18.57
CA LEU A 205 14.75 10.95 -17.91
C LEU A 205 15.91 11.12 -18.90
N LEU A 206 15.82 10.48 -20.08
CA LEU A 206 16.83 10.54 -21.12
C LEU A 206 17.01 11.96 -21.68
N ALA A 207 15.90 12.69 -21.89
CA ALA A 207 15.94 14.10 -22.26
C ALA A 207 16.59 14.95 -21.16
N GLY A 208 16.27 14.68 -19.89
CA GLY A 208 16.85 15.37 -18.74
C GLY A 208 18.37 15.23 -18.64
N VAL A 209 18.91 14.02 -18.82
CA VAL A 209 20.37 13.78 -18.74
C VAL A 209 21.14 14.30 -19.94
N LYS A 210 20.46 14.60 -21.05
CA LYS A 210 21.06 15.15 -22.28
C LYS A 210 21.10 16.68 -22.24
N ASP A 211 20.00 17.30 -21.81
CA ASP A 211 19.76 18.74 -22.01
C ASP A 211 19.84 19.57 -20.72
N ALA A 212 20.09 18.94 -19.56
CA ALA A 212 20.19 19.60 -18.26
C ALA A 212 21.44 19.15 -17.49
N PRO A 213 21.93 19.95 -16.53
CA PRO A 213 22.94 19.53 -15.54
C PRO A 213 22.35 18.53 -14.53
N CYS A 214 21.80 17.43 -15.05
CA CYS A 214 21.11 16.38 -14.32
C CYS A 214 21.81 15.05 -14.61
N LYS A 215 22.06 14.28 -13.55
CA LYS A 215 22.57 12.91 -13.64
C LYS A 215 21.55 11.95 -13.07
N VAL A 216 21.46 10.75 -13.64
CA VAL A 216 20.54 9.71 -13.18
C VAL A 216 21.33 8.48 -12.78
N VAL A 217 21.02 7.95 -11.59
CA VAL A 217 21.50 6.63 -11.13
C VAL A 217 20.30 5.74 -10.95
N LEU A 218 20.30 4.58 -11.59
CA LEU A 218 19.23 3.60 -11.46
C LEU A 218 19.75 2.28 -10.90
N THR A 219 18.96 1.61 -10.07
CA THR A 219 19.24 0.22 -9.65
C THR A 219 18.33 -0.74 -10.41
N LEU A 220 18.89 -1.83 -10.93
CA LEU A 220 18.15 -2.79 -11.75
C LEU A 220 18.52 -4.22 -11.38
N ARG A 221 17.51 -5.09 -11.26
CA ARG A 221 17.73 -6.53 -11.13
C ARG A 221 18.22 -7.14 -12.45
N ALA A 222 19.22 -8.03 -12.36
CA ALA A 222 19.79 -8.71 -13.53
C ALA A 222 18.74 -9.45 -14.39
N ASP A 223 17.73 -10.06 -13.76
CA ASP A 223 16.66 -10.77 -14.47
C ASP A 223 15.77 -9.84 -15.33
N PHE A 224 15.76 -8.53 -15.04
CA PHE A 224 14.96 -7.53 -15.75
C PHE A 224 15.76 -6.81 -16.85
N CYS A 225 17.06 -7.11 -17.00
CA CYS A 225 17.88 -6.55 -18.07
C CYS A 225 17.30 -6.81 -19.46
N GLY A 226 16.70 -7.98 -19.71
CA GLY A 226 16.08 -8.28 -21.01
C GLY A 226 14.95 -7.31 -21.37
N GLN A 227 14.12 -6.92 -20.39
CA GLN A 227 13.04 -5.95 -20.59
C GLN A 227 13.57 -4.52 -20.74
N ALA A 228 14.57 -4.16 -19.92
CA ALA A 228 15.21 -2.85 -20.04
C ALA A 228 15.93 -2.67 -21.37
N TYR A 229 16.60 -3.73 -21.85
CA TYR A 229 17.33 -3.70 -23.11
C TYR A 229 16.45 -3.84 -24.35
N ALA A 230 15.17 -4.20 -24.19
CA ALA A 230 14.21 -4.14 -25.27
C ALA A 230 13.89 -2.69 -25.69
N TYR A 231 14.09 -1.71 -24.80
CA TYR A 231 13.86 -0.29 -25.10
C TYR A 231 15.14 0.38 -25.63
N ARG A 232 15.21 0.57 -26.95
CA ARG A 232 16.42 1.02 -27.64
C ARG A 232 17.03 2.33 -27.09
N PRO A 233 16.27 3.41 -26.84
CA PRO A 233 16.83 4.65 -26.32
C PRO A 233 17.57 4.49 -24.99
N LEU A 234 17.07 3.61 -24.11
CA LEU A 234 17.71 3.35 -22.82
C LEU A 234 19.02 2.56 -22.99
N VAL A 235 19.06 1.59 -23.90
CA VAL A 235 20.29 0.82 -24.19
C VAL A 235 21.41 1.73 -24.70
N ASP A 236 21.08 2.61 -25.65
CA ASP A 236 22.07 3.53 -26.23
C ASP A 236 22.63 4.47 -25.15
N ALA A 237 21.81 4.89 -24.19
CA ALA A 237 22.24 5.72 -23.06
C ALA A 237 23.01 4.95 -21.97
N LEU A 238 22.77 3.65 -21.84
CA LEU A 238 23.46 2.78 -20.86
C LEU A 238 24.75 2.15 -21.40
N GLN A 239 25.15 2.44 -22.63
CA GLN A 239 26.37 1.88 -23.21
C GLN A 239 27.59 2.21 -22.33
N ASP A 240 28.29 1.16 -21.90
CA ASP A 240 29.39 1.17 -20.93
C ASP A 240 29.03 1.70 -19.53
N ALA A 241 27.77 2.01 -19.22
CA ALA A 241 27.33 2.63 -17.99
C ALA A 241 26.62 1.68 -16.99
N ASP A 242 26.65 0.37 -17.25
CA ASP A 242 26.10 -0.68 -16.40
C ASP A 242 27.17 -1.31 -15.48
N LEU A 243 27.18 -0.89 -14.21
CA LEU A 243 28.03 -1.48 -13.19
C LEU A 243 27.41 -2.77 -12.64
N LYS A 244 28.07 -3.89 -12.92
CA LYS A 244 27.60 -5.24 -12.52
C LYS A 244 28.09 -5.57 -11.12
N LEU A 245 27.16 -5.58 -10.16
CA LEU A 245 27.40 -5.93 -8.77
C LEU A 245 27.29 -7.45 -8.56
N GLY A 246 28.44 -8.10 -8.42
CA GLY A 246 28.55 -9.53 -8.10
C GLY A 246 28.39 -9.84 -6.60
N SER A 247 28.41 -11.14 -6.28
CA SER A 247 28.54 -11.63 -4.90
C SER A 247 29.84 -11.12 -4.26
N MET A 248 29.82 -10.91 -2.94
CA MET A 248 31.04 -10.50 -2.22
C MET A 248 32.09 -11.60 -2.25
N ASN A 249 33.36 -11.21 -2.36
CA ASN A 249 34.47 -12.13 -2.15
C ASN A 249 34.74 -12.35 -0.65
N GLN A 250 35.65 -13.26 -0.31
CA GLN A 250 35.92 -13.63 1.08
C GLN A 250 36.41 -12.44 1.94
N ALA A 251 37.31 -11.59 1.40
CA ALA A 251 37.82 -10.43 2.13
C ALA A 251 36.74 -9.35 2.32
N GLU A 252 35.88 -9.17 1.32
CA GLU A 252 34.72 -8.28 1.41
C GLU A 252 33.73 -8.75 2.47
N LEU A 253 33.40 -10.05 2.50
CA LEU A 253 32.52 -10.65 3.52
C LEU A 253 33.13 -10.55 4.91
N GLN A 254 34.42 -10.86 5.05
CA GLN A 254 35.13 -10.75 6.32
C GLN A 254 35.06 -9.31 6.85
N ALA A 255 35.32 -8.31 5.99
CA ALA A 255 35.21 -6.90 6.38
C ALA A 255 33.78 -6.52 6.80
N ALA A 256 32.75 -7.05 6.12
CA ALA A 256 31.35 -6.83 6.48
C ALA A 256 30.94 -7.50 7.81
N ILE A 257 31.63 -8.57 8.22
CA ILE A 257 31.42 -9.26 9.49
C ILE A 257 32.20 -8.57 10.63
N GLU A 258 33.49 -8.31 10.46
CA GLU A 258 34.35 -7.97 11.60
C GLU A 258 34.31 -6.47 11.93
N LYS A 259 34.37 -5.61 10.90
CA LYS A 259 34.54 -4.17 11.09
C LYS A 259 33.36 -3.48 11.80
N PRO A 260 32.08 -3.83 11.53
CA PRO A 260 30.98 -3.23 12.28
C PRO A 260 31.03 -3.58 13.78
N ALA A 261 31.38 -4.82 14.14
CA ALA A 261 31.54 -5.23 15.54
C ALA A 261 32.75 -4.55 16.21
N GLU A 262 33.90 -4.52 15.52
CA GLU A 262 35.11 -3.87 16.00
C GLU A 262 34.85 -2.39 16.32
N LYS A 263 34.13 -1.68 15.43
CA LYS A 263 33.78 -0.28 15.61
C LYS A 263 32.92 -0.03 16.87
N MET A 264 32.10 -1.00 17.24
CA MET A 264 31.28 -0.97 18.45
C MET A 264 32.03 -1.51 19.69
N GLY A 265 33.31 -1.86 19.55
CA GLY A 265 34.13 -2.42 20.62
C GLY A 265 33.73 -3.83 21.03
N VAL A 266 33.16 -4.61 20.09
CA VAL A 266 32.74 -6.00 20.28
C VAL A 266 33.66 -6.91 19.48
N GLN A 267 34.16 -7.97 20.11
CA GLN A 267 35.08 -8.94 19.50
C GLN A 267 34.34 -10.20 19.07
N LEU A 268 34.88 -10.91 18.08
CA LEU A 268 34.43 -12.24 17.71
C LEU A 268 35.42 -13.25 18.30
N GLU A 269 34.91 -14.33 18.89
CA GLU A 269 35.72 -15.45 19.38
C GLU A 269 36.60 -16.00 18.23
N ALA A 270 37.85 -16.35 18.54
CA ALA A 270 38.82 -16.78 17.54
C ALA A 270 38.31 -17.97 16.70
N GLY A 271 38.32 -17.84 15.37
CA GLY A 271 37.83 -18.88 14.44
C GLY A 271 36.35 -18.75 14.07
N LEU A 272 35.61 -17.83 14.69
CA LEU A 272 34.17 -17.66 14.44
C LEU A 272 33.89 -17.08 13.05
N THR A 273 34.68 -16.10 12.60
CA THR A 273 34.51 -15.51 11.26
C THR A 273 34.68 -16.56 10.17
N GLU A 274 35.71 -17.40 10.25
CA GLU A 274 35.96 -18.47 9.28
C GLU A 274 34.81 -19.46 9.23
N ARG A 275 34.29 -19.85 10.40
CA ARG A 275 33.12 -20.72 10.51
C ARG A 275 31.87 -20.09 9.87
N ILE A 276 31.63 -18.81 10.10
CA ILE A 276 30.51 -18.07 9.47
C ILE A 276 30.69 -18.04 7.95
N LEU A 277 31.89 -17.76 7.45
CA LEU A 277 32.19 -17.71 6.02
C LEU A 277 32.01 -19.06 5.33
N GLU A 278 32.39 -20.16 5.98
CA GLU A 278 32.13 -21.52 5.50
C GLU A 278 30.63 -21.82 5.37
N ASP A 279 29.82 -21.36 6.34
CA ASP A 279 28.37 -21.56 6.34
C ASP A 279 27.65 -20.74 5.25
N VAL A 280 28.09 -19.52 4.96
CA VAL A 280 27.54 -18.68 3.87
C VAL A 280 27.75 -19.35 2.51
N GLY A 281 28.87 -20.03 2.30
CA GLY A 281 29.22 -20.65 1.02
C GLY A 281 29.38 -19.63 -0.13
N LYS A 282 29.33 -20.12 -1.38
CA LYS A 282 29.54 -19.30 -2.60
C LYS A 282 28.25 -18.95 -3.35
N GLU A 283 27.08 -19.30 -2.82
CA GLU A 283 25.82 -19.10 -3.55
C GLU A 283 25.40 -17.60 -3.58
N PRO A 284 24.97 -17.07 -4.74
CA PRO A 284 24.49 -15.69 -4.82
C PRO A 284 23.20 -15.52 -4.00
N GLY A 285 23.11 -14.43 -3.23
CA GLY A 285 21.91 -14.09 -2.46
C GLY A 285 21.97 -14.40 -0.97
N ASN A 286 23.09 -14.91 -0.45
CA ASN A 286 23.24 -15.23 0.98
C ASN A 286 23.59 -14.02 1.88
N LEU A 287 23.83 -12.83 1.32
CA LEU A 287 24.13 -11.63 2.11
C LEU A 287 23.03 -11.25 3.11
N PRO A 288 21.73 -11.25 2.73
CA PRO A 288 20.67 -11.02 3.71
C PRO A 288 20.60 -12.11 4.78
N LEU A 289 20.94 -13.37 4.46
CA LEU A 289 21.00 -14.45 5.46
C LEU A 289 22.15 -14.26 6.44
N LEU A 290 23.32 -13.84 5.93
CA LEU A 290 24.48 -13.50 6.73
C LEU A 290 24.15 -12.36 7.71
N GLU A 291 23.67 -11.23 7.19
CA GLU A 291 23.25 -10.08 8.01
C GLU A 291 22.20 -10.48 9.04
N PHE A 292 21.22 -11.31 8.67
CA PHE A 292 20.22 -11.81 9.61
C PHE A 292 20.83 -12.64 10.74
N ALA A 293 21.74 -13.56 10.41
CA ALA A 293 22.46 -14.36 11.40
C ALA A 293 23.32 -13.48 12.32
N LEU A 294 24.02 -12.49 11.78
CA LEU A 294 24.83 -11.55 12.56
C LEU A 294 23.98 -10.70 13.51
N THR A 295 22.81 -10.21 13.07
CA THR A 295 21.85 -9.51 13.94
C THR A 295 21.39 -10.41 15.10
N ARG A 296 21.10 -11.69 14.84
CA ARG A 296 20.71 -12.64 15.90
C ARG A 296 21.84 -12.99 16.84
N LEU A 297 23.05 -13.09 16.31
CA LEU A 297 24.25 -13.34 17.09
C LEU A 297 24.56 -12.16 18.02
N TRP A 298 24.35 -10.93 17.54
CA TRP A 298 24.52 -9.70 18.31
C TRP A 298 23.61 -9.66 19.56
N ASP A 299 22.35 -10.05 19.43
CA ASP A 299 21.39 -10.14 20.55
C ASP A 299 21.86 -11.10 21.67
N LYS A 300 22.75 -12.03 21.34
CA LYS A 300 23.31 -13.04 22.27
C LYS A 300 24.73 -12.73 22.75
N GLN A 301 25.27 -11.54 22.46
CA GLN A 301 26.62 -11.18 22.89
C GLN A 301 26.76 -11.25 24.42
N GLN A 302 27.94 -11.64 24.89
CA GLN A 302 28.26 -11.67 26.31
C GLN A 302 29.60 -10.96 26.53
N ASN A 303 29.65 -10.01 27.45
CA ASN A 303 30.87 -9.25 27.77
C ASN A 303 31.57 -8.61 26.55
N ARG A 304 30.79 -8.11 25.58
CA ARG A 304 31.27 -7.57 24.29
C ARG A 304 32.03 -8.60 23.44
N GLU A 305 31.60 -9.86 23.50
CA GLU A 305 32.13 -10.93 22.68
C GLU A 305 30.99 -11.73 22.02
N LEU A 306 31.14 -12.02 20.73
CA LEU A 306 30.29 -12.95 19.96
C LEU A 306 30.96 -14.32 19.94
N THR A 307 30.27 -15.37 20.41
CA THR A 307 30.88 -16.67 20.69
C THR A 307 30.40 -17.78 19.75
N HIS A 308 31.21 -18.82 19.61
CA HIS A 308 30.85 -20.06 18.91
C HIS A 308 29.63 -20.75 19.53
N ALA A 309 29.50 -20.68 20.85
CA ALA A 309 28.34 -21.21 21.56
C ALA A 309 27.06 -20.47 21.13
N ALA A 310 27.06 -19.13 21.20
CA ALA A 310 25.93 -18.32 20.77
C ALA A 310 25.62 -18.50 19.26
N TYR A 311 26.64 -18.68 18.43
CA TYR A 311 26.48 -18.95 17.00
C TYR A 311 25.85 -20.33 16.73
N SER A 312 26.20 -21.33 17.54
CA SER A 312 25.58 -22.66 17.44
C SER A 312 24.14 -22.66 17.95
N ASP A 313 23.85 -21.85 18.99
CA ASP A 313 22.51 -21.65 19.54
C ASP A 313 21.52 -21.03 18.57
N ILE A 314 21.99 -20.27 17.56
CA ILE A 314 21.15 -19.70 16.50
C ILE A 314 21.14 -20.58 15.24
N GLY A 315 21.74 -21.77 15.26
CA GLY A 315 21.75 -22.69 14.13
C GLY A 315 22.66 -22.30 12.95
N GLY A 316 23.56 -21.31 13.13
CA GLY A 316 24.41 -20.77 12.07
C GLY A 316 23.65 -20.09 10.92
N VAL A 317 24.33 -19.68 9.84
CA VAL A 317 23.71 -18.86 8.77
C VAL A 317 22.50 -19.53 8.12
N LYS A 318 22.58 -20.84 7.83
CA LYS A 318 21.53 -21.56 7.09
C LYS A 318 20.30 -21.87 7.95
N GLN A 319 20.48 -22.27 9.21
CA GLN A 319 19.36 -22.65 10.06
C GLN A 319 18.81 -21.47 10.88
N ALA A 320 19.54 -20.38 11.07
CA ALA A 320 19.04 -19.20 11.80
C ALA A 320 17.70 -18.70 11.27
N LEU A 321 17.52 -18.67 9.95
CA LEU A 321 16.24 -18.26 9.36
C LEU A 321 15.14 -19.33 9.55
N ALA A 322 15.49 -20.61 9.51
CA ALA A 322 14.55 -21.72 9.72
C ALA A 322 14.12 -21.84 11.19
N GLU A 323 15.04 -21.67 12.14
CA GLU A 323 14.75 -21.62 13.57
C GLU A 323 13.92 -20.39 13.92
N HIS A 324 14.21 -19.23 13.31
CA HIS A 324 13.34 -18.07 13.42
C HIS A 324 11.95 -18.37 12.87
N ALA A 325 11.82 -19.01 11.71
CA ALA A 325 10.53 -19.43 11.17
C ALA A 325 9.78 -20.38 12.12
N GLU A 326 10.47 -21.36 12.71
CA GLU A 326 9.89 -22.29 13.68
C GLU A 326 9.51 -21.58 15.00
N ALA A 327 10.32 -20.64 15.48
CA ALA A 327 10.04 -19.85 16.66
C ALA A 327 8.83 -18.92 16.45
N ILE A 328 8.68 -18.36 15.26
CA ILE A 328 7.49 -17.58 14.90
C ILE A 328 6.28 -18.50 14.76
N TYR A 329 6.41 -19.61 14.03
CA TYR A 329 5.34 -20.59 13.84
C TYR A 329 4.81 -21.20 15.15
N SER A 330 5.70 -21.55 16.08
CA SER A 330 5.33 -22.10 17.39
C SER A 330 4.59 -21.10 18.28
N LYS A 331 4.82 -19.79 18.08
CA LYS A 331 4.08 -18.71 18.75
C LYS A 331 2.71 -18.43 18.11
N LEU A 332 2.46 -18.90 16.89
CA LEU A 332 1.16 -18.75 16.25
C LEU A 332 0.10 -19.60 16.97
N THR A 333 -1.13 -19.09 17.02
CA THR A 333 -2.27 -19.85 17.53
C THR A 333 -2.57 -21.06 16.64
N LYS A 334 -3.26 -22.10 17.14
CA LYS A 334 -3.59 -23.28 16.30
C LYS A 334 -4.30 -22.97 14.97
N PRO A 335 -5.24 -22.00 14.89
CA PRO A 335 -5.81 -21.56 13.62
C PRO A 335 -4.77 -20.92 12.68
N GLU A 336 -3.91 -20.06 13.22
CA GLU A 336 -2.84 -19.38 12.46
C GLU A 336 -1.75 -20.34 12.02
N GLN A 337 -1.43 -21.37 12.80
CA GLN A 337 -0.51 -22.44 12.41
C GLN A 337 -1.05 -23.18 11.19
N LYS A 338 -2.35 -23.49 11.16
CA LYS A 338 -2.98 -24.05 9.97
C LYS A 338 -2.89 -23.07 8.81
N GLN A 339 -3.19 -21.79 8.98
CA GLN A 339 -3.06 -20.79 7.91
C GLN A 339 -1.61 -20.66 7.40
N ALA A 340 -0.61 -20.64 8.27
CA ALA A 340 0.81 -20.63 7.91
C ALA A 340 1.17 -21.85 7.07
N GLN A 341 0.71 -23.04 7.47
CA GLN A 341 0.85 -24.25 6.66
C GLN A 341 0.26 -24.08 5.25
N GLN A 342 -0.95 -23.52 5.15
CA GLN A 342 -1.60 -23.27 3.86
C GLN A 342 -0.80 -22.32 2.98
N ILE A 343 -0.31 -21.22 3.56
CA ILE A 343 0.47 -20.19 2.88
C ILE A 343 1.78 -20.78 2.35
N PHE A 344 2.60 -21.36 3.22
CA PHE A 344 3.92 -21.82 2.82
C PHE A 344 3.87 -22.98 1.83
N VAL A 345 2.88 -23.88 1.93
CA VAL A 345 2.68 -24.93 0.92
C VAL A 345 2.28 -24.34 -0.44
N GLN A 346 1.47 -23.28 -0.47
CA GLN A 346 1.11 -22.60 -1.73
C GLN A 346 2.27 -21.82 -2.35
N LEU A 347 3.20 -21.33 -1.53
CA LEU A 347 4.40 -20.61 -1.95
C LEU A 347 5.54 -21.49 -2.46
N VAL A 348 5.29 -22.79 -2.65
CA VAL A 348 6.28 -23.76 -3.13
C VAL A 348 5.85 -24.32 -4.49
N GLN A 349 6.80 -24.35 -5.42
CA GLN A 349 6.65 -25.02 -6.71
C GLN A 349 7.32 -26.41 -6.61
N LEU A 350 6.53 -27.47 -6.79
CA LEU A 350 7.03 -28.85 -6.73
C LEU A 350 7.85 -29.19 -7.99
N GLY A 351 9.06 -29.71 -7.79
CA GLY A 351 9.90 -30.21 -8.88
C GLY A 351 9.57 -31.66 -9.27
N GLU A 352 9.39 -31.94 -10.57
CA GLU A 352 9.31 -33.32 -11.08
C GLU A 352 10.72 -33.90 -11.27
N GLY A 353 11.36 -34.28 -10.17
CA GLY A 353 12.73 -34.84 -10.15
C GLY A 353 13.86 -33.82 -9.92
N THR A 354 13.52 -32.54 -9.69
CA THR A 354 14.42 -31.46 -9.28
C THR A 354 14.06 -30.94 -7.88
N ALA A 355 14.92 -30.09 -7.28
CA ALA A 355 14.63 -29.47 -5.99
C ALA A 355 13.39 -28.56 -6.06
N ASP A 356 12.64 -28.49 -4.95
CA ASP A 356 11.46 -27.62 -4.82
C ASP A 356 11.92 -26.15 -4.71
N THR A 357 11.29 -25.25 -5.48
CA THR A 357 11.65 -23.83 -5.55
C THR A 357 10.53 -22.95 -5.00
N ARG A 358 10.81 -21.66 -4.78
CA ARG A 358 9.74 -20.73 -4.40
C ARG A 358 8.80 -20.47 -5.58
N ARG A 359 7.51 -20.34 -5.27
CA ARG A 359 6.45 -19.95 -6.18
C ARG A 359 5.98 -18.56 -5.82
N LEU A 360 5.85 -17.69 -6.82
CA LEU A 360 5.17 -16.42 -6.68
C LEU A 360 3.65 -16.67 -6.74
N VAL A 361 2.93 -16.28 -5.70
CA VAL A 361 1.48 -16.49 -5.58
C VAL A 361 0.78 -15.14 -5.58
N THR A 362 -0.30 -14.99 -6.35
CA THR A 362 -1.06 -13.73 -6.33
C THR A 362 -2.05 -13.68 -5.18
N ARG A 363 -2.45 -12.47 -4.79
CA ARG A 363 -3.46 -12.21 -3.76
C ARG A 363 -4.78 -12.94 -4.02
N ALA A 364 -5.15 -13.10 -5.29
CA ALA A 364 -6.38 -13.78 -5.68
C ALA A 364 -6.36 -15.29 -5.38
N GLU A 365 -5.16 -15.87 -5.23
CA GLU A 365 -4.96 -17.29 -4.93
C GLU A 365 -4.92 -17.61 -3.43
N ILE A 366 -4.70 -16.59 -2.59
CA ILE A 366 -4.61 -16.72 -1.13
C ILE A 366 -5.90 -16.23 -0.47
N SER A 367 -6.41 -16.99 0.49
CA SER A 367 -7.59 -16.57 1.26
C SER A 367 -7.31 -15.34 2.10
N ASP A 368 -8.34 -14.54 2.38
CA ASP A 368 -8.20 -13.29 3.14
C ASP A 368 -7.55 -13.52 4.52
N ASP A 369 -7.92 -14.60 5.22
CA ASP A 369 -7.32 -14.95 6.50
C ASP A 369 -5.82 -15.29 6.39
N CYS A 370 -5.43 -15.99 5.32
CA CYS A 370 -4.03 -16.32 5.07
C CYS A 370 -3.23 -15.08 4.66
N TRP A 371 -3.82 -14.21 3.85
CA TRP A 371 -3.22 -12.93 3.49
C TRP A 371 -3.06 -12.01 4.69
N GLN A 372 -4.05 -12.00 5.60
CA GLN A 372 -3.97 -11.27 6.85
C GLN A 372 -2.81 -11.78 7.72
N LEU A 373 -2.58 -13.10 7.79
CA LEU A 373 -1.42 -13.66 8.48
C LEU A 373 -0.09 -13.27 7.81
N ILE A 374 -0.06 -13.10 6.49
CA ILE A 374 1.11 -12.59 5.75
C ILE A 374 1.39 -11.12 6.12
N THR A 375 0.40 -10.24 6.03
CA THR A 375 0.61 -8.78 6.04
C THR A 375 0.38 -8.08 7.38
N ARG A 376 -0.19 -8.75 8.40
CA ARG A 376 -0.44 -8.13 9.72
C ARG A 376 0.87 -7.80 10.44
N LYS A 377 0.78 -6.91 11.44
CA LYS A 377 1.90 -6.61 12.34
C LYS A 377 2.33 -7.87 13.12
N GLY A 378 3.61 -8.23 13.03
CA GLY A 378 4.11 -9.51 13.56
C GLY A 378 3.61 -10.76 12.80
N GLY A 379 3.06 -10.56 11.60
CA GLY A 379 2.74 -11.61 10.63
C GLY A 379 3.96 -12.07 9.85
N LEU A 380 3.76 -12.93 8.85
CA LEU A 380 4.87 -13.60 8.17
C LEU A 380 5.79 -12.62 7.40
N ALA A 381 5.27 -11.52 6.84
CA ALA A 381 6.09 -10.53 6.12
C ALA A 381 6.89 -9.65 7.10
N ASP A 382 6.27 -9.21 8.19
CA ASP A 382 6.91 -8.46 9.28
C ASP A 382 8.01 -9.27 9.98
N CYS A 383 7.72 -10.55 10.21
CA CYS A 383 8.69 -11.51 10.70
C CYS A 383 9.68 -11.94 9.61
N ARG A 384 9.58 -11.38 8.40
CA ARG A 384 10.47 -11.60 7.27
C ARG A 384 10.62 -13.08 6.88
N LEU A 385 9.53 -13.81 6.89
CA LEU A 385 9.46 -15.18 6.35
C LEU A 385 8.97 -15.19 4.90
N VAL A 386 8.24 -14.15 4.49
CA VAL A 386 7.74 -13.95 3.13
C VAL A 386 8.00 -12.51 2.68
N VAL A 387 8.05 -12.30 1.37
CA VAL A 387 8.16 -10.99 0.71
C VAL A 387 6.92 -10.81 -0.14
N THR A 388 6.26 -9.68 0.01
CA THR A 388 5.16 -9.29 -0.86
C THR A 388 5.67 -8.43 -2.01
N GLY A 389 5.06 -8.58 -3.17
CA GLY A 389 5.35 -7.84 -4.40
C GLY A 389 4.04 -7.54 -5.14
N ARG A 390 4.12 -7.28 -6.44
CA ARG A 390 2.94 -7.08 -7.29
C ARG A 390 3.26 -7.54 -8.71
N ASN A 391 2.32 -8.24 -9.35
CA ASN A 391 2.47 -8.87 -10.66
C ASN A 391 2.30 -7.87 -11.81
N ASP A 392 3.28 -7.90 -12.70
CA ASP A 392 3.53 -7.03 -13.84
C ASP A 392 2.39 -6.94 -14.87
N GLN A 393 1.63 -8.01 -15.05
CA GLN A 393 0.58 -8.07 -16.08
C GLN A 393 -0.82 -7.80 -15.52
N THR A 394 -1.06 -8.22 -14.27
CA THR A 394 -2.40 -8.17 -13.66
C THR A 394 -2.54 -7.07 -12.62
N LYS A 395 -1.44 -6.43 -12.22
CA LYS A 395 -1.36 -5.48 -11.10
C LYS A 395 -1.90 -6.04 -9.77
N GLU A 396 -1.93 -7.37 -9.62
CA GLU A 396 -2.32 -8.04 -8.38
C GLU A 396 -1.14 -8.10 -7.42
N GLU A 397 -1.37 -7.91 -6.13
CA GLU A 397 -0.33 -8.14 -5.11
C GLU A 397 0.11 -9.59 -5.16
N THR A 398 1.38 -9.84 -4.91
CA THR A 398 1.97 -11.17 -4.89
C THR A 398 2.69 -11.40 -3.59
N VAL A 399 2.93 -12.67 -3.27
CA VAL A 399 3.77 -13.06 -2.14
C VAL A 399 4.64 -14.23 -2.58
N GLU A 400 5.86 -14.22 -2.08
CA GLU A 400 6.82 -15.32 -2.20
C GLU A 400 7.54 -15.50 -0.86
N VAL A 401 8.22 -16.62 -0.68
CA VAL A 401 9.07 -16.82 0.49
C VAL A 401 10.26 -15.85 0.44
N VAL A 402 10.67 -15.30 1.58
CA VAL A 402 11.78 -14.32 1.66
C VAL A 402 13.08 -14.86 1.06
N HIS A 403 13.28 -16.17 1.20
CA HIS A 403 14.45 -16.89 0.73
C HIS A 403 14.13 -18.37 0.56
N GLU A 404 14.65 -19.02 -0.48
CA GLU A 404 14.45 -20.47 -0.72
C GLU A 404 15.03 -21.36 0.39
N ALA A 405 15.90 -20.81 1.23
CA ALA A 405 16.47 -21.49 2.39
C ALA A 405 15.39 -22.00 3.34
N LEU A 406 14.26 -21.28 3.46
CA LEU A 406 13.12 -21.73 4.26
C LEU A 406 12.49 -23.01 3.73
N ILE A 407 12.45 -23.22 2.40
CA ILE A 407 11.86 -24.42 1.79
C ILE A 407 12.76 -25.64 2.06
N ARG A 408 14.09 -25.44 2.03
CA ARG A 408 15.08 -26.50 2.18
C ARG A 408 15.32 -26.89 3.62
N GLU A 409 15.44 -25.91 4.51
CA GLU A 409 15.92 -26.14 5.89
C GLU A 409 14.78 -26.27 6.90
N TRP A 410 13.63 -25.60 6.69
CA TRP A 410 12.52 -25.66 7.65
C TRP A 410 11.82 -27.03 7.64
N ARG A 411 12.11 -27.84 8.67
CA ARG A 411 11.62 -29.23 8.78
C ARG A 411 10.10 -29.34 8.73
N THR A 412 9.40 -28.43 9.39
CA THR A 412 7.93 -28.43 9.49
C THR A 412 7.29 -28.20 8.11
N LEU A 413 7.83 -27.26 7.33
CA LEU A 413 7.37 -27.01 5.96
C LEU A 413 7.57 -28.23 5.05
N ARG A 414 8.74 -28.88 5.12
CA ARG A 414 9.01 -30.11 4.33
C ARG A 414 8.00 -31.22 4.61
N GLN A 415 7.66 -31.45 5.89
CA GLN A 415 6.67 -32.47 6.26
C GLN A 415 5.28 -32.18 5.68
N TRP A 416 4.88 -30.90 5.62
CA TRP A 416 3.60 -30.52 5.00
C TRP A 416 3.60 -30.79 3.50
N ILE A 417 4.68 -30.42 2.82
CA ILE A 417 4.83 -30.65 1.38
C ILE A 417 4.76 -32.14 1.05
N ASP A 418 5.48 -32.99 1.79
CA ASP A 418 5.53 -34.42 1.53
C ASP A 418 4.19 -35.12 1.79
N THR A 419 3.45 -34.68 2.81
CA THR A 419 2.13 -35.25 3.16
C THR A 419 1.07 -34.98 2.08
N ASP A 420 1.05 -33.78 1.51
CA ASP A 420 0.03 -33.36 0.54
C ASP A 420 0.47 -33.46 -0.93
N ARG A 421 1.70 -33.95 -1.20
CA ARG A 421 2.33 -33.99 -2.54
C ARG A 421 1.43 -34.56 -3.64
N LYS A 422 0.77 -35.71 -3.41
CA LYS A 422 -0.13 -36.34 -4.41
C LYS A 422 -1.37 -35.49 -4.73
N LYS A 423 -1.94 -34.80 -3.74
CA LYS A 423 -3.14 -33.96 -3.92
C LYS A 423 -2.80 -32.64 -4.62
N LEU A 424 -1.63 -32.07 -4.32
CA LEU A 424 -1.12 -30.87 -4.98
C LEU A 424 -0.87 -31.09 -6.48
N LEU A 425 -0.32 -32.24 -6.87
CA LEU A 425 -0.15 -32.61 -8.28
C LEU A 425 -1.49 -32.71 -9.02
N GLN A 426 -2.49 -33.37 -8.42
CA GLN A 426 -3.81 -33.50 -9.02
C GLN A 426 -4.54 -32.15 -9.18
N LYS A 427 -4.37 -31.23 -8.23
CA LYS A 427 -4.88 -29.86 -8.32
C LYS A 427 -4.30 -29.13 -9.54
N ASN A 428 -2.97 -29.16 -9.68
CA ASN A 428 -2.27 -28.48 -10.76
C ASN A 428 -2.71 -29.00 -12.15
N GLU A 429 -3.03 -30.29 -12.28
CA GLU A 429 -3.54 -30.86 -13.53
C GLU A 429 -4.92 -30.31 -13.93
N ILE A 430 -5.87 -30.21 -12.99
CA ILE A 430 -7.21 -29.67 -13.24
C ILE A 430 -7.14 -28.20 -13.65
N GLU A 431 -6.28 -27.42 -13.00
CA GLU A 431 -6.10 -25.99 -13.30
C GLU A 431 -5.44 -25.77 -14.67
N ALA A 432 -4.48 -26.61 -15.06
CA ALA A 432 -3.90 -26.58 -16.40
C ALA A 432 -4.95 -26.86 -17.50
N GLN A 433 -5.88 -27.80 -17.28
CA GLN A 433 -6.94 -28.11 -18.24
C GLN A 433 -7.99 -26.98 -18.34
N ALA A 434 -8.36 -26.37 -17.20
CA ALA A 434 -9.29 -25.24 -17.18
C ALA A 434 -8.73 -24.01 -17.92
N LYS A 435 -7.42 -23.76 -17.82
CA LYS A 435 -6.74 -22.70 -18.57
C LYS A 435 -6.85 -22.91 -20.08
N ARG A 436 -6.57 -24.14 -20.57
CA ARG A 436 -6.71 -24.50 -22.00
C ARG A 436 -8.14 -24.37 -22.53
N TRP A 437 -9.15 -24.69 -21.72
CA TRP A 437 -10.55 -24.44 -22.09
C TRP A 437 -10.87 -22.95 -22.18
N SER A 438 -10.34 -22.12 -21.27
CA SER A 438 -10.59 -20.68 -21.28
C SER A 438 -10.10 -20.00 -22.55
N GLU A 439 -8.98 -20.45 -23.09
CA GLU A 439 -8.35 -19.89 -24.30
C GLU A 439 -9.16 -20.19 -25.57
N THR A 440 -9.82 -21.34 -25.65
CA THR A 440 -10.57 -21.76 -26.85
C THR A 440 -12.09 -21.58 -26.73
N LYS A 441 -12.63 -21.55 -25.51
CA LYS A 441 -14.06 -21.57 -25.15
C LYS A 441 -14.91 -22.62 -25.88
N SER A 442 -14.28 -23.62 -26.50
CA SER A 442 -14.99 -24.66 -27.24
C SER A 442 -15.73 -25.60 -26.28
N LYS A 443 -16.91 -26.03 -26.71
CA LYS A 443 -17.77 -26.97 -25.98
C LYS A 443 -17.20 -28.39 -25.95
N ASP A 444 -16.10 -28.65 -26.66
CA ASP A 444 -15.44 -29.96 -26.81
C ASP A 444 -14.37 -30.20 -25.73
N TYR A 445 -13.77 -29.13 -25.19
CA TYR A 445 -12.82 -29.21 -24.07
C TYR A 445 -13.52 -29.32 -22.71
N LEU A 446 -14.85 -29.20 -22.65
CA LEU A 446 -15.64 -29.37 -21.42
C LEU A 446 -15.56 -30.82 -20.93
N LEU A 447 -15.39 -30.98 -19.62
CA LEU A 447 -15.27 -32.30 -18.98
C LEU A 447 -16.56 -33.11 -19.19
N GLN A 448 -16.41 -34.38 -19.54
CA GLN A 448 -17.50 -35.33 -19.70
C GLN A 448 -17.14 -36.66 -19.02
N GLY A 449 -18.14 -37.47 -18.66
CA GLY A 449 -17.93 -38.83 -18.16
C GLY A 449 -17.05 -38.91 -16.89
N LYS A 450 -16.01 -39.76 -16.91
CA LYS A 450 -15.16 -40.10 -15.74
C LYS A 450 -14.36 -38.89 -15.21
N ARG A 451 -13.77 -38.08 -16.10
CA ARG A 451 -13.02 -36.88 -15.69
C ARG A 451 -13.90 -35.82 -15.04
N LEU A 452 -15.15 -35.68 -15.48
CA LEU A 452 -16.15 -34.81 -14.81
C LEU A 452 -16.50 -35.34 -13.42
N LYS A 453 -16.55 -36.67 -13.23
CA LYS A 453 -16.78 -37.29 -11.91
C LYS A 453 -15.57 -37.13 -10.98
N GLU A 454 -14.34 -37.35 -11.45
CA GLU A 454 -13.11 -37.17 -10.65
C GLU A 454 -12.92 -35.70 -10.22
N ALA A 455 -13.14 -34.76 -11.13
CA ALA A 455 -13.11 -33.33 -10.80
C ALA A 455 -14.23 -32.94 -9.81
N GLN A 456 -15.41 -33.59 -9.89
CA GLN A 456 -16.47 -33.42 -8.89
C GLN A 456 -16.10 -34.01 -7.52
N VAL A 457 -15.44 -35.16 -7.48
CA VAL A 457 -14.98 -35.77 -6.21
C VAL A 457 -13.92 -34.88 -5.56
N PHE A 458 -12.92 -34.44 -6.32
CA PHE A 458 -11.92 -33.50 -5.82
C PHE A 458 -12.57 -32.18 -5.33
N GLN A 459 -13.54 -31.63 -6.08
CA GLN A 459 -14.28 -30.43 -5.65
C GLN A 459 -15.10 -30.64 -4.37
N LYS A 460 -15.55 -31.87 -4.08
CA LYS A 460 -16.29 -32.21 -2.86
C LYS A 460 -15.37 -32.48 -1.67
N GLU A 461 -14.19 -33.05 -1.90
CA GLU A 461 -13.24 -33.47 -0.86
C GLU A 461 -12.15 -32.44 -0.57
N GLN A 462 -12.06 -31.35 -1.35
CA GLN A 462 -11.06 -30.30 -1.16
C GLN A 462 -11.16 -29.63 0.22
N THR A 463 -10.02 -29.45 0.88
CA THR A 463 -9.85 -28.55 2.02
C THR A 463 -9.62 -27.11 1.55
N SER A 464 -9.72 -26.10 2.43
CA SER A 464 -9.69 -24.68 2.01
C SER A 464 -8.45 -24.28 1.21
N TYR A 465 -7.28 -24.90 1.47
CA TYR A 465 -6.01 -24.58 0.82
C TYR A 465 -5.67 -25.42 -0.42
N LEU A 466 -6.36 -26.53 -0.59
CA LEU A 466 -6.35 -27.33 -1.83
C LEU A 466 -7.47 -26.90 -2.79
N SER A 467 -8.11 -25.76 -2.52
CA SER A 467 -9.26 -25.30 -3.30
C SER A 467 -8.88 -24.91 -4.73
N LEU A 468 -9.73 -25.31 -5.68
CA LEU A 468 -9.56 -25.00 -7.10
C LEU A 468 -9.87 -23.53 -7.41
N SER A 469 -9.15 -22.94 -8.37
CA SER A 469 -9.38 -21.57 -8.86
C SER A 469 -10.82 -21.31 -9.38
N PRO A 470 -11.30 -20.05 -9.40
CA PRO A 470 -12.62 -19.70 -9.92
C PRO A 470 -12.84 -20.16 -11.37
N LEU A 471 -11.80 -20.06 -12.21
CA LEU A 471 -11.83 -20.54 -13.59
C LEU A 471 -12.07 -22.05 -13.66
N SER A 472 -11.39 -22.83 -12.81
CA SER A 472 -11.58 -24.29 -12.72
C SER A 472 -12.97 -24.66 -12.22
N ARG A 473 -13.58 -23.86 -11.33
CA ARG A 473 -14.96 -24.07 -10.88
C ARG A 473 -15.98 -23.73 -11.96
N GLU A 474 -15.79 -22.62 -12.68
CA GLU A 474 -16.64 -22.25 -13.82
C GLU A 474 -16.57 -23.31 -14.93
N PHE A 475 -15.37 -23.81 -15.22
CA PHE A 475 -15.13 -24.89 -16.16
C PHE A 475 -15.94 -26.15 -15.82
N ILE A 476 -15.94 -26.54 -14.54
CA ILE A 476 -16.77 -27.65 -14.03
C ILE A 476 -18.27 -27.33 -14.13
N GLN A 477 -18.70 -26.10 -13.82
CA GLN A 477 -20.11 -25.68 -13.83
C GLN A 477 -20.71 -25.56 -15.24
N LYS A 478 -19.95 -25.03 -16.22
CA LYS A 478 -20.36 -24.96 -17.63
C LYS A 478 -20.50 -26.34 -18.24
N SER A 479 -19.65 -27.28 -17.81
CA SER A 479 -19.80 -28.70 -18.15
C SER A 479 -21.14 -29.28 -17.65
N LEU A 480 -21.70 -28.76 -16.55
CA LEU A 480 -22.99 -29.17 -15.99
C LEU A 480 -24.20 -28.45 -16.60
N GLN A 481 -24.10 -27.17 -16.98
CA GLN A 481 -25.24 -26.40 -17.52
C GLN A 481 -25.63 -26.82 -18.94
N LYS A 482 -24.65 -27.20 -19.78
CA LYS A 482 -24.88 -27.81 -21.10
C LYS A 482 -25.80 -29.03 -21.02
N HIS A 483 -25.84 -29.69 -19.87
CA HIS A 483 -26.69 -30.85 -19.60
C HIS A 483 -28.16 -30.49 -19.29
N ARG A 484 -28.50 -29.24 -18.90
CA ARG A 484 -29.85 -28.83 -18.42
C ARG A 484 -30.72 -28.09 -19.45
N ASN A 485 -30.15 -27.23 -20.30
CA ASN A 485 -30.91 -26.34 -21.18
C ASN A 485 -31.66 -27.02 -22.32
N SER A 486 -31.40 -28.29 -22.59
CA SER A 486 -32.11 -29.06 -23.64
C SER A 486 -33.58 -29.39 -23.28
N ARG A 487 -34.20 -28.73 -22.29
CA ARG A 487 -35.49 -29.17 -21.68
C ARG A 487 -36.68 -28.16 -21.64
N LEU A 488 -36.59 -26.87 -22.00
CA LEU A 488 -37.60 -25.85 -21.56
C LEU A 488 -38.22 -24.85 -22.60
N GLN A 489 -38.30 -25.10 -23.91
CA GLN A 489 -38.81 -24.10 -24.89
C GLN A 489 -40.28 -24.27 -25.40
N LEU A 490 -41.34 -24.14 -24.58
CA LEU A 490 -42.75 -24.15 -25.10
C LEU A 490 -43.76 -23.35 -24.24
N ILE A 491 -44.54 -22.43 -24.89
CA ILE A 491 -45.89 -21.87 -24.56
C ILE A 491 -46.00 -20.39 -24.06
N GLY A 492 -46.81 -19.57 -24.78
CA GLY A 492 -47.74 -18.56 -24.21
C GLY A 492 -47.90 -17.19 -24.92
N PHE A 493 -49.09 -16.83 -25.47
CA PHE A 493 -49.57 -15.44 -25.75
C PHE A 493 -51.04 -15.38 -26.29
N GLY A 494 -51.89 -14.41 -25.88
CA GLY A 494 -53.06 -13.97 -26.68
C GLY A 494 -54.24 -13.22 -25.97
N LEU A 495 -54.58 -12.01 -26.48
CA LEU A 495 -55.90 -11.30 -26.43
C LEU A 495 -56.24 -10.19 -25.38
N VAL A 496 -55.42 -9.15 -25.19
CA VAL A 496 -55.84 -7.87 -24.50
C VAL A 496 -55.55 -6.58 -25.33
N VAL A 497 -55.00 -6.69 -26.55
CA VAL A 497 -54.20 -5.62 -27.18
C VAL A 497 -54.89 -4.52 -28.04
N PRO A 498 -56.03 -4.69 -28.75
CA PRO A 498 -56.28 -3.81 -29.92
C PRO A 498 -56.82 -2.39 -29.63
N LEU A 499 -57.70 -2.18 -28.64
CA LEU A 499 -58.45 -0.91 -28.53
C LEU A 499 -57.70 0.20 -27.77
N GLY A 500 -56.79 -0.17 -26.86
CA GLY A 500 -55.85 0.78 -26.25
C GLY A 500 -54.79 1.29 -27.22
N LEU A 501 -54.65 0.67 -28.40
CA LEU A 501 -53.55 0.92 -29.32
C LEU A 501 -53.70 2.24 -30.09
N ALA A 502 -54.92 2.64 -30.47
CA ALA A 502 -55.14 3.78 -31.37
C ALA A 502 -54.97 5.15 -30.70
N THR A 503 -55.53 5.34 -29.50
CA THR A 503 -55.35 6.56 -28.70
C THR A 503 -53.91 6.69 -28.18
N PHE A 504 -53.31 5.55 -27.85
CA PHE A 504 -51.88 5.45 -27.56
C PHE A 504 -51.04 5.88 -28.76
N LEU A 505 -51.33 5.40 -29.97
CA LEU A 505 -50.58 5.74 -31.20
C LEU A 505 -50.56 7.25 -31.48
N GLY A 506 -51.69 7.96 -31.35
CA GLY A 506 -51.75 9.40 -31.58
C GLY A 506 -50.89 10.22 -30.61
N PHE A 507 -50.98 9.92 -29.31
CA PHE A 507 -50.14 10.54 -28.28
C PHE A 507 -48.65 10.23 -28.48
N GLN A 508 -48.32 8.99 -28.91
CA GLN A 508 -46.93 8.61 -29.19
C GLN A 508 -46.33 9.39 -30.36
N ILE A 509 -47.10 9.70 -31.42
CA ILE A 509 -46.57 10.43 -32.59
C ILE A 509 -46.16 11.86 -32.22
N GLN A 510 -47.01 12.61 -31.49
CA GLN A 510 -46.69 13.99 -31.11
C GLN A 510 -45.50 14.06 -30.15
N ARG A 511 -45.42 13.09 -29.22
CA ARG A 511 -44.26 12.90 -28.34
C ARG A 511 -42.97 12.70 -29.13
N GLN A 512 -42.98 11.88 -30.18
CA GLN A 512 -41.78 11.59 -31.00
C GLN A 512 -41.25 12.81 -31.75
N ILE A 513 -42.13 13.71 -32.22
CA ILE A 513 -41.72 14.92 -32.95
C ILE A 513 -40.92 15.87 -32.05
N VAL A 514 -41.41 16.14 -30.84
CA VAL A 514 -40.74 17.04 -29.89
C VAL A 514 -39.40 16.46 -29.43
N ILE A 515 -39.36 15.15 -29.13
CA ILE A 515 -38.13 14.44 -28.76
C ILE A 515 -37.07 14.54 -29.86
N ARG A 516 -37.47 14.33 -31.12
CA ARG A 516 -36.55 14.41 -32.26
C ARG A 516 -35.96 15.82 -32.41
N GLY A 517 -36.79 16.86 -32.32
CA GLY A 517 -36.31 18.25 -32.40
C GLY A 517 -35.36 18.63 -31.27
N ALA A 518 -35.62 18.14 -30.05
CA ALA A 518 -34.73 18.37 -28.91
C ALA A 518 -33.37 17.67 -29.09
N TRP A 519 -33.34 16.41 -29.56
CA TRP A 519 -32.08 15.72 -29.87
C TRP A 519 -31.27 16.40 -30.97
N GLU A 520 -31.92 16.87 -32.04
CA GLU A 520 -31.23 17.63 -33.09
C GLU A 520 -30.59 18.91 -32.55
N THR A 521 -31.21 19.56 -31.57
CA THR A 521 -30.67 20.74 -30.90
C THR A 521 -29.45 20.40 -30.03
N VAL A 522 -29.49 19.28 -29.29
CA VAL A 522 -28.35 18.80 -28.50
C VAL A 522 -27.15 18.47 -29.39
N GLU A 523 -27.37 17.76 -30.50
CA GLU A 523 -26.29 17.41 -31.44
C GLU A 523 -25.74 18.63 -32.19
N LYS A 524 -26.57 19.60 -32.61
CA LYS A 524 -26.09 20.84 -33.24
C LYS A 524 -25.20 21.67 -32.32
N ALA A 525 -25.42 21.59 -31.00
CA ALA A 525 -24.62 22.28 -30.00
C ALA A 525 -23.38 21.50 -29.55
N LYS A 526 -23.07 20.35 -30.15
CA LYS A 526 -21.92 19.51 -29.77
C LYS A 526 -20.59 20.26 -29.96
N GLY A 527 -19.67 20.08 -29.00
CA GLY A 527 -18.37 20.76 -28.99
C GLY A 527 -18.39 22.21 -28.48
N GLN A 528 -19.56 22.84 -28.36
CA GLN A 528 -19.68 24.16 -27.72
C GLN A 528 -19.56 24.01 -26.21
N ARG A 529 -18.73 24.82 -25.56
CA ARG A 529 -18.62 24.81 -24.09
C ARG A 529 -19.92 25.35 -23.46
N ASP A 530 -20.33 26.55 -23.83
CA ASP A 530 -21.51 27.22 -23.29
C ASP A 530 -22.65 27.24 -24.34
N SER A 531 -23.81 26.68 -24.02
CA SER A 531 -24.97 26.66 -24.94
C SER A 531 -26.30 26.61 -24.17
N PRO A 532 -26.99 27.76 -24.03
CA PRO A 532 -28.29 27.83 -23.35
C PRO A 532 -29.38 27.00 -24.04
N VAL A 533 -29.36 26.97 -25.37
CA VAL A 533 -30.35 26.22 -26.17
C VAL A 533 -30.19 24.71 -25.97
N ARG A 534 -28.95 24.22 -25.80
CA ARG A 534 -28.68 22.83 -25.43
C ARG A 534 -29.19 22.49 -24.02
N ILE A 535 -29.01 23.40 -23.06
CA ILE A 535 -29.56 23.22 -21.70
C ILE A 535 -31.09 23.06 -21.79
N ALA A 536 -31.79 23.97 -22.47
CA ALA A 536 -33.24 23.90 -22.65
C ALA A 536 -33.67 22.59 -23.34
N ALA A 537 -32.95 22.16 -24.39
CA ALA A 537 -33.24 20.91 -25.08
C ALA A 537 -33.05 19.67 -24.20
N LEU A 538 -31.99 19.61 -23.39
CA LEU A 538 -31.77 18.52 -22.43
C LEU A 538 -32.89 18.45 -21.39
N GLN A 539 -33.32 19.61 -20.86
CA GLN A 539 -34.42 19.69 -19.90
C GLN A 539 -35.75 19.20 -20.52
N GLU A 540 -36.02 19.54 -21.78
CA GLU A 540 -37.22 19.06 -22.47
C GLU A 540 -37.17 17.53 -22.70
N LEU A 541 -36.00 16.96 -23.04
CA LEU A 541 -35.82 15.51 -23.15
C LEU A 541 -36.11 14.78 -21.83
N VAL A 542 -35.59 15.31 -20.72
CA VAL A 542 -35.85 14.77 -19.37
C VAL A 542 -37.33 14.81 -19.03
N LYS A 543 -38.03 15.91 -19.34
CA LYS A 543 -39.48 16.08 -19.12
C LYS A 543 -40.32 15.02 -19.86
N TYR A 544 -39.90 14.54 -21.02
CA TYR A 544 -40.57 13.45 -21.76
C TYR A 544 -40.13 12.03 -21.35
N GLY A 545 -39.31 11.91 -20.30
CA GLY A 545 -38.76 10.66 -19.80
C GLY A 545 -37.81 9.99 -20.79
N VAL A 546 -37.14 10.78 -21.64
CA VAL A 546 -36.15 10.26 -22.59
C VAL A 546 -34.87 9.93 -21.84
N SER A 547 -34.34 8.72 -22.07
CA SER A 547 -33.05 8.34 -21.53
C SER A 547 -31.94 9.13 -22.22
N LEU A 548 -31.08 9.74 -21.41
CA LEU A 548 -29.84 10.39 -21.81
C LEU A 548 -28.64 9.45 -21.60
N ALA A 549 -28.87 8.14 -21.54
CA ALA A 549 -27.81 7.16 -21.33
C ALA A 549 -26.81 7.18 -22.50
N ASN A 550 -25.53 6.99 -22.17
CA ASN A 550 -24.39 7.03 -23.10
C ASN A 550 -24.18 8.40 -23.78
N LEU A 551 -24.87 9.45 -23.34
CA LEU A 551 -24.65 10.81 -23.81
C LEU A 551 -23.20 11.23 -23.55
N SER A 552 -22.57 11.87 -24.53
CA SER A 552 -21.19 12.35 -24.42
C SER A 552 -21.15 13.87 -24.51
N LEU A 553 -20.82 14.51 -23.39
CA LEU A 553 -20.71 15.97 -23.24
C LEU A 553 -19.46 16.36 -22.44
N PRO A 554 -18.25 15.90 -22.83
CA PRO A 554 -17.04 16.26 -22.11
C PRO A 554 -16.78 17.77 -22.22
N ASN A 555 -16.29 18.36 -21.15
CA ASN A 555 -15.95 19.79 -21.04
C ASN A 555 -17.14 20.78 -21.21
N ALA A 556 -18.38 20.30 -21.34
CA ALA A 556 -19.54 21.16 -21.51
C ALA A 556 -19.86 21.96 -20.24
N ASN A 557 -20.42 23.15 -20.39
CA ASN A 557 -20.98 23.92 -19.29
C ASN A 557 -22.51 23.75 -19.23
N LEU A 558 -22.95 23.11 -18.16
CA LEU A 558 -24.34 22.88 -17.79
C LEU A 558 -24.61 23.39 -16.36
N SER A 559 -23.90 24.42 -15.91
CA SER A 559 -24.18 25.03 -14.60
C SER A 559 -25.65 25.45 -14.51
N PHE A 560 -26.26 25.26 -13.34
CA PHE A 560 -27.69 25.55 -13.06
C PHE A 560 -28.71 24.74 -13.86
N VAL A 561 -28.31 23.71 -14.61
CA VAL A 561 -29.26 22.87 -15.36
C VAL A 561 -30.18 22.09 -14.41
N ASN A 562 -31.45 21.90 -14.80
CA ASN A 562 -32.33 20.94 -14.13
C ASN A 562 -32.39 19.61 -14.87
N LEU A 563 -31.69 18.61 -14.36
CA LEU A 563 -31.67 17.22 -14.81
C LEU A 563 -32.21 16.27 -13.73
N SER A 564 -33.18 16.72 -12.93
CA SER A 564 -33.86 15.84 -11.98
C SER A 564 -34.51 14.67 -12.71
N ASP A 565 -34.44 13.47 -12.12
CA ASP A 565 -34.98 12.22 -12.65
C ASP A 565 -34.36 11.77 -14.00
N ALA A 566 -33.29 12.43 -14.47
CA ALA A 566 -32.64 12.11 -15.72
C ALA A 566 -31.94 10.74 -15.66
N ASP A 567 -32.08 9.94 -16.72
CA ASP A 567 -31.29 8.72 -16.92
C ASP A 567 -30.01 9.05 -17.69
N LEU A 568 -28.89 9.19 -16.98
CA LEU A 568 -27.57 9.53 -17.51
C LEU A 568 -26.60 8.35 -17.47
N ARG A 569 -27.09 7.11 -17.36
CA ARG A 569 -26.20 5.93 -17.22
C ARG A 569 -25.17 5.84 -18.33
N ASN A 570 -23.94 5.47 -17.96
CA ASN A 570 -22.80 5.35 -18.87
C ASN A 570 -22.47 6.65 -19.64
N ALA A 571 -23.02 7.80 -19.26
CA ALA A 571 -22.70 9.05 -19.93
C ALA A 571 -21.22 9.42 -19.71
N ASN A 572 -20.61 9.99 -20.75
CA ASN A 572 -19.26 10.54 -20.69
C ASN A 572 -19.35 12.05 -20.43
N LEU A 573 -19.05 12.44 -19.20
CA LEU A 573 -19.17 13.77 -18.65
C LEU A 573 -17.83 14.24 -18.03
N ILE A 574 -16.70 13.79 -18.59
CA ILE A 574 -15.36 14.19 -18.15
C ILE A 574 -15.23 15.72 -18.19
N ASN A 575 -14.65 16.31 -17.14
CA ASN A 575 -14.44 17.76 -17.00
C ASN A 575 -15.70 18.62 -17.16
N ILE A 576 -16.90 18.05 -17.05
CA ILE A 576 -18.14 18.80 -17.23
C ILE A 576 -18.32 19.83 -16.10
N ASN A 577 -18.92 20.99 -16.41
CA ASN A 577 -19.35 21.93 -15.39
C ASN A 577 -20.84 21.76 -15.08
N LEU A 578 -21.14 21.21 -13.89
CA LEU A 578 -22.46 20.98 -13.32
C LEU A 578 -22.64 21.75 -12.00
N ARG A 579 -21.91 22.86 -11.81
CA ARG A 579 -22.06 23.70 -10.61
C ARG A 579 -23.51 24.17 -10.45
N ASN A 580 -24.05 24.05 -9.24
CA ASN A 580 -25.44 24.40 -8.91
C ASN A 580 -26.51 23.66 -9.75
N ALA A 581 -26.15 22.56 -10.43
CA ALA A 581 -27.13 21.77 -11.18
C ALA A 581 -28.08 21.02 -10.24
N ASN A 582 -29.32 20.82 -10.66
CA ASN A 582 -30.27 19.92 -10.02
C ASN A 582 -30.19 18.54 -10.72
N LEU A 583 -29.72 17.53 -9.99
CA LEU A 583 -29.56 16.13 -10.39
C LEU A 583 -30.31 15.20 -9.45
N ARG A 584 -31.37 15.70 -8.78
CA ARG A 584 -32.15 14.90 -7.83
C ARG A 584 -32.73 13.66 -8.50
N ASN A 585 -32.66 12.52 -7.83
CA ASN A 585 -33.11 11.21 -8.32
C ASN A 585 -32.47 10.76 -9.65
N ALA A 586 -31.46 11.45 -10.16
CA ALA A 586 -30.86 11.12 -11.45
C ALA A 586 -30.13 9.76 -11.39
N ASN A 587 -30.19 9.02 -12.49
CA ASN A 587 -29.49 7.75 -12.63
C ASN A 587 -28.14 7.98 -13.33
N LEU A 588 -27.08 8.06 -12.53
CA LEU A 588 -25.70 8.35 -12.94
C LEU A 588 -24.82 7.08 -12.88
N ARG A 589 -25.40 5.87 -12.91
CA ARG A 589 -24.61 4.63 -12.79
C ARG A 589 -23.60 4.50 -13.92
N ASN A 590 -22.40 4.04 -13.57
CA ASN A 590 -21.25 3.88 -14.48
C ASN A 590 -20.90 5.15 -15.29
N THR A 591 -21.29 6.34 -14.83
CA THR A 591 -20.91 7.58 -15.51
C THR A 591 -19.43 7.87 -15.36
N ILE A 592 -18.86 8.52 -16.37
CA ILE A 592 -17.48 9.01 -16.34
C ILE A 592 -17.54 10.50 -16.01
N LEU A 593 -17.23 10.84 -14.77
CA LEU A 593 -17.28 12.19 -14.19
C LEU A 593 -15.88 12.62 -13.68
N ASN A 594 -14.82 12.04 -14.25
CA ASN A 594 -13.45 12.38 -13.91
C ASN A 594 -13.24 13.89 -14.01
N SER A 595 -12.71 14.48 -12.93
CA SER A 595 -12.42 15.90 -12.84
C SER A 595 -13.63 16.82 -13.12
N ALA A 596 -14.86 16.35 -12.92
CA ALA A 596 -16.07 17.15 -13.08
C ALA A 596 -16.22 18.23 -11.99
N PHE A 597 -16.85 19.35 -12.34
CA PHE A 597 -17.18 20.44 -11.41
C PHE A 597 -18.64 20.31 -10.95
N LEU A 598 -18.85 19.83 -9.72
CA LEU A 598 -20.15 19.55 -9.11
C LEU A 598 -20.39 20.39 -7.84
N SER A 599 -19.62 21.45 -7.65
CA SER A 599 -19.73 22.34 -6.49
C SER A 599 -21.15 22.87 -6.33
N SER A 600 -21.71 22.73 -5.13
CA SER A 600 -23.09 23.14 -4.81
C SER A 600 -24.20 22.49 -5.66
N ALA A 601 -23.92 21.38 -6.36
CA ALA A 601 -24.94 20.62 -7.08
C ALA A 601 -25.87 19.86 -6.11
N ASP A 602 -27.12 19.66 -6.53
CA ASP A 602 -28.13 18.91 -5.78
C ASP A 602 -28.30 17.50 -6.36
N LEU A 603 -27.70 16.51 -5.72
CA LEU A 603 -27.66 15.10 -6.08
C LEU A 603 -28.53 14.25 -5.13
N ARG A 604 -29.52 14.84 -4.45
CA ARG A 604 -30.37 14.09 -3.49
C ARG A 604 -31.03 12.89 -4.14
N ASN A 605 -30.92 11.74 -3.50
CA ASN A 605 -31.40 10.44 -3.98
C ASN A 605 -30.82 9.99 -5.35
N ALA A 606 -29.77 10.62 -5.86
CA ALA A 606 -29.17 10.22 -7.14
C ALA A 606 -28.46 8.86 -7.00
N ASN A 607 -28.41 8.08 -8.09
CA ASN A 607 -27.71 6.80 -8.12
C ASN A 607 -26.41 6.90 -8.92
N LEU A 608 -25.28 6.99 -8.22
CA LEU A 608 -23.93 7.03 -8.78
C LEU A 608 -23.20 5.67 -8.68
N THR A 609 -23.92 4.55 -8.51
CA THR A 609 -23.28 3.22 -8.39
C THR A 609 -22.27 2.97 -9.51
N ASN A 610 -21.03 2.59 -9.16
CA ASN A 610 -19.90 2.37 -10.07
C ASN A 610 -19.50 3.59 -10.94
N ALA A 611 -19.92 4.81 -10.61
CA ALA A 611 -19.47 6.00 -11.33
C ALA A 611 -18.00 6.29 -11.01
N ASN A 612 -17.32 6.96 -11.95
CA ASN A 612 -15.94 7.40 -11.77
C ASN A 612 -15.90 8.91 -11.57
N LEU A 613 -15.73 9.35 -10.32
CA LEU A 613 -15.60 10.73 -9.90
C LEU A 613 -14.16 11.06 -9.46
N ASN A 614 -13.15 10.26 -9.85
CA ASN A 614 -11.77 10.55 -9.46
C ASN A 614 -11.38 11.99 -9.84
N ASN A 615 -10.79 12.71 -8.88
CA ASN A 615 -10.44 14.14 -8.96
C ASN A 615 -11.61 15.13 -9.14
N ALA A 616 -12.88 14.70 -8.97
CA ALA A 616 -14.02 15.61 -9.09
C ALA A 616 -14.13 16.60 -7.91
N LEU A 617 -14.72 17.77 -8.17
CA LEU A 617 -14.91 18.84 -7.20
C LEU A 617 -16.37 18.93 -6.77
N LEU A 618 -16.68 18.50 -5.53
CA LEU A 618 -18.02 18.39 -4.94
C LEU A 618 -18.20 19.23 -3.66
N HIS A 619 -17.35 20.23 -3.40
CA HIS A 619 -17.49 21.06 -2.20
C HIS A 619 -18.87 21.72 -2.12
N ASN A 620 -19.48 21.70 -0.93
CA ASN A 620 -20.85 22.16 -0.65
C ASN A 620 -21.97 21.46 -1.47
N ALA A 621 -21.71 20.32 -2.13
CA ALA A 621 -22.74 19.58 -2.86
C ALA A 621 -23.71 18.88 -1.89
N ASN A 622 -24.96 18.68 -2.32
CA ASN A 622 -25.96 17.95 -1.54
C ASN A 622 -26.17 16.54 -2.11
N LEU A 623 -25.79 15.51 -1.36
CA LEU A 623 -25.88 14.09 -1.70
C LEU A 623 -26.78 13.31 -0.74
N VAL A 624 -27.73 13.97 -0.05
CA VAL A 624 -28.62 13.29 0.92
C VAL A 624 -29.32 12.10 0.27
N ASN A 625 -29.26 10.94 0.92
CA ASN A 625 -29.81 9.65 0.43
C ASN A 625 -29.27 9.18 -0.94
N ALA A 626 -28.17 9.73 -1.46
CA ALA A 626 -27.60 9.27 -2.71
C ALA A 626 -26.99 7.85 -2.57
N THR A 627 -26.97 7.10 -3.66
CA THR A 627 -26.32 5.78 -3.73
C THR A 627 -24.99 5.89 -4.45
N LEU A 628 -23.89 5.74 -3.73
CA LEU A 628 -22.51 5.77 -4.24
C LEU A 628 -21.78 4.43 -4.03
N ILE A 629 -22.52 3.32 -4.05
CA ILE A 629 -21.95 1.96 -3.92
C ILE A 629 -20.87 1.73 -4.99
N ALA A 630 -19.69 1.28 -4.55
CA ALA A 630 -18.54 0.99 -5.42
C ALA A 630 -18.14 2.14 -6.36
N THR A 631 -18.39 3.39 -5.95
CA THR A 631 -18.00 4.59 -6.69
C THR A 631 -16.53 4.89 -6.47
N ASN A 632 -15.82 5.30 -7.53
CA ASN A 632 -14.47 5.83 -7.41
C ASN A 632 -14.53 7.33 -7.09
N LEU A 633 -14.24 7.69 -5.84
CA LEU A 633 -14.21 9.05 -5.30
C LEU A 633 -12.78 9.43 -4.86
N ARG A 634 -11.75 8.76 -5.41
CA ARG A 634 -10.36 9.05 -5.05
C ARG A 634 -10.01 10.50 -5.35
N ASN A 635 -9.22 11.10 -4.45
CA ASN A 635 -8.76 12.48 -4.58
C ASN A 635 -9.89 13.51 -4.82
N THR A 636 -11.13 13.22 -4.39
CA THR A 636 -12.25 14.15 -4.55
C THR A 636 -12.20 15.23 -3.49
N ASN A 637 -12.76 16.39 -3.82
CA ASN A 637 -13.00 17.47 -2.86
C ASN A 637 -14.49 17.48 -2.47
N LEU A 638 -14.78 17.03 -1.25
CA LEU A 638 -16.10 16.93 -0.62
C LEU A 638 -16.22 17.86 0.60
N ILE A 639 -15.39 18.91 0.68
CA ILE A 639 -15.42 19.85 1.82
C ILE A 639 -16.84 20.39 2.01
N ARG A 640 -17.37 20.26 3.23
CA ARG A 640 -18.72 20.71 3.63
C ARG A 640 -19.85 20.17 2.74
N ALA A 641 -19.66 19.01 2.11
CA ALA A 641 -20.74 18.33 1.40
C ALA A 641 -21.75 17.73 2.39
N ASP A 642 -23.01 17.69 1.99
CA ASP A 642 -24.09 17.04 2.74
C ASP A 642 -24.24 15.59 2.23
N LEU A 643 -23.81 14.63 3.03
CA LEU A 643 -23.76 13.19 2.73
C LEU A 643 -24.67 12.41 3.71
N ILE A 644 -25.71 13.07 4.26
CA ILE A 644 -26.61 12.45 5.23
C ILE A 644 -27.29 11.23 4.59
N ARG A 645 -27.28 10.08 5.29
CA ARG A 645 -27.91 8.81 4.86
C ARG A 645 -27.43 8.31 3.49
N VAL A 646 -26.23 8.70 3.08
CA VAL A 646 -25.63 8.24 1.82
C VAL A 646 -25.21 6.77 1.91
N ASP A 647 -25.32 6.03 0.81
CA ASP A 647 -24.80 4.66 0.71
C ASP A 647 -23.45 4.64 -0.02
N LEU A 648 -22.36 4.47 0.72
CA LEU A 648 -20.98 4.43 0.25
C LEU A 648 -20.37 3.02 0.36
N ILE A 649 -21.20 1.96 0.40
CA ILE A 649 -20.69 0.59 0.52
C ILE A 649 -19.64 0.31 -0.56
N ARG A 650 -18.43 -0.10 -0.15
CA ARG A 650 -17.29 -0.40 -1.04
C ARG A 650 -16.84 0.77 -1.94
N ALA A 651 -17.22 2.00 -1.63
CA ALA A 651 -16.69 3.16 -2.35
C ALA A 651 -15.20 3.38 -2.03
N ASP A 652 -14.47 3.97 -2.97
CA ASP A 652 -13.07 4.36 -2.76
C ASP A 652 -12.96 5.87 -2.61
N LEU A 653 -12.81 6.34 -1.37
CA LEU A 653 -12.57 7.73 -0.99
C LEU A 653 -11.10 7.95 -0.56
N SER A 654 -10.17 7.08 -0.97
CA SER A 654 -8.77 7.27 -0.60
C SER A 654 -8.25 8.62 -1.09
N TYR A 655 -7.52 9.30 -0.19
CA TYR A 655 -6.98 10.65 -0.37
C TYR A 655 -8.04 11.73 -0.69
N ALA A 656 -9.33 11.46 -0.43
CA ALA A 656 -10.36 12.48 -0.57
C ALA A 656 -10.28 13.51 0.57
N ASN A 657 -10.70 14.73 0.26
CA ASN A 657 -10.81 15.81 1.24
C ASN A 657 -12.28 15.99 1.64
N ILE A 658 -12.62 15.58 2.86
CA ILE A 658 -13.99 15.48 3.39
C ILE A 658 -14.14 16.40 4.62
N ILE A 659 -13.32 17.45 4.73
CA ILE A 659 -13.32 18.34 5.89
C ILE A 659 -14.70 18.97 6.10
N GLY A 660 -15.24 18.84 7.31
CA GLY A 660 -16.51 19.45 7.71
C GLY A 660 -17.74 18.94 6.96
N ALA A 661 -17.67 17.78 6.30
CA ALA A 661 -18.83 17.17 5.65
C ALA A 661 -19.74 16.47 6.68
N ASP A 662 -21.04 16.39 6.39
CA ASP A 662 -22.02 15.70 7.22
C ASP A 662 -22.31 14.30 6.65
N LEU A 663 -21.79 13.25 7.29
CA LEU A 663 -22.03 11.84 6.95
C LEU A 663 -22.94 11.16 7.99
N SER A 664 -23.80 11.92 8.68
CA SER A 664 -24.69 11.34 9.67
C SER A 664 -25.62 10.28 9.04
N TYR A 665 -25.80 9.15 9.73
CA TYR A 665 -26.55 7.98 9.26
C TYR A 665 -26.06 7.35 7.95
N ALA A 666 -24.88 7.72 7.45
CA ALA A 666 -24.33 7.15 6.23
C ALA A 666 -23.94 5.67 6.41
N ASN A 667 -24.05 4.89 5.32
CA ASN A 667 -23.54 3.54 5.27
C ASN A 667 -22.19 3.51 4.56
N LEU A 668 -21.12 3.42 5.34
CA LEU A 668 -19.73 3.36 4.89
C LEU A 668 -19.14 1.94 5.04
N SER A 669 -19.99 0.91 5.02
CA SER A 669 -19.50 -0.46 5.22
C SER A 669 -18.50 -0.86 4.13
N ASN A 670 -17.31 -1.32 4.53
CA ASN A 670 -16.21 -1.68 3.63
C ASN A 670 -15.73 -0.53 2.73
N VAL A 671 -15.92 0.73 3.14
CA VAL A 671 -15.38 1.89 2.41
C VAL A 671 -13.86 1.94 2.53
N ASN A 672 -13.17 2.43 1.49
CA ASN A 672 -11.76 2.77 1.56
C ASN A 672 -11.58 4.27 1.81
N LEU A 673 -11.02 4.65 2.96
CA LEU A 673 -10.73 6.03 3.33
C LEU A 673 -9.22 6.28 3.52
N VAL A 674 -8.34 5.39 3.04
CA VAL A 674 -6.88 5.52 3.23
C VAL A 674 -6.39 6.92 2.89
N GLY A 675 -5.69 7.56 3.82
CA GLY A 675 -5.09 8.88 3.62
C GLY A 675 -6.09 10.02 3.42
N ALA A 676 -7.39 9.79 3.62
CA ALA A 676 -8.40 10.83 3.51
C ALA A 676 -8.30 11.84 4.66
N ASN A 677 -8.64 13.09 4.37
CA ASN A 677 -8.72 14.15 5.36
C ASN A 677 -10.18 14.34 5.79
N LEU A 678 -10.50 13.93 7.00
CA LEU A 678 -11.86 13.88 7.57
C LEU A 678 -12.02 14.85 8.74
N LYS A 679 -11.09 15.78 8.92
CA LYS A 679 -11.11 16.76 10.01
C LYS A 679 -12.46 17.48 10.09
N ASP A 680 -12.97 17.65 11.29
CA ASP A 680 -14.25 18.31 11.59
C ASP A 680 -15.50 17.67 10.94
N ALA A 681 -15.42 16.45 10.37
CA ALA A 681 -16.57 15.77 9.77
C ALA A 681 -17.55 15.19 10.83
N ASP A 682 -18.80 14.97 10.44
CA ASP A 682 -19.82 14.33 11.28
C ASP A 682 -20.13 12.90 10.82
N PHE A 683 -19.88 11.91 11.67
CA PHE A 683 -20.19 10.49 11.45
C PHE A 683 -21.25 9.96 12.43
N SER A 684 -22.07 10.83 13.02
CA SER A 684 -23.07 10.42 13.98
C SER A 684 -24.04 9.39 13.39
N ASN A 685 -24.23 8.27 14.10
CA ASN A 685 -25.05 7.12 13.66
C ASN A 685 -24.58 6.46 12.35
N ALA A 686 -23.38 6.77 11.85
CA ALA A 686 -22.86 6.19 10.64
C ALA A 686 -22.39 4.75 10.86
N ASN A 687 -22.51 3.92 9.83
CA ASN A 687 -22.01 2.56 9.83
C ASN A 687 -20.67 2.48 9.11
N LEU A 688 -19.58 2.40 9.87
CA LEU A 688 -18.21 2.22 9.37
C LEU A 688 -17.72 0.77 9.51
N THR A 689 -18.62 -0.22 9.52
CA THR A 689 -18.24 -1.62 9.67
C THR A 689 -17.23 -2.01 8.59
N ASN A 690 -16.06 -2.52 9.00
CA ASN A 690 -14.94 -2.87 8.11
C ASN A 690 -14.42 -1.73 7.22
N ALA A 691 -14.63 -0.46 7.58
CA ALA A 691 -14.05 0.67 6.86
C ALA A 691 -12.53 0.70 7.03
N ASN A 692 -11.79 1.06 5.98
CA ASN A 692 -10.35 1.27 6.08
C ASN A 692 -10.04 2.75 6.34
N LEU A 693 -9.64 3.07 7.57
CA LEU A 693 -9.33 4.42 8.05
C LEU A 693 -7.81 4.62 8.25
N THR A 694 -6.98 3.81 7.60
CA THR A 694 -5.52 3.90 7.65
C THR A 694 -5.02 5.30 7.26
N ASN A 695 -4.12 5.87 8.06
CA ASN A 695 -3.50 7.19 7.84
C ASN A 695 -4.52 8.32 7.63
N THR A 696 -5.70 8.24 8.25
CA THR A 696 -6.72 9.29 8.12
C THR A 696 -6.55 10.38 9.17
N ASN A 697 -6.84 11.61 8.77
CA ASN A 697 -6.94 12.72 9.71
C ASN A 697 -8.38 12.83 10.23
N LEU A 698 -8.62 12.46 11.48
CA LEU A 698 -9.93 12.46 12.14
C LEU A 698 -10.04 13.50 13.26
N ILE A 699 -9.15 14.51 13.27
CA ILE A 699 -9.15 15.55 14.28
C ILE A 699 -10.52 16.23 14.37
N ASN A 700 -11.05 16.42 15.58
CA ASN A 700 -12.36 17.05 15.85
C ASN A 700 -13.60 16.34 15.25
N THR A 701 -13.47 15.12 14.74
CA THR A 701 -14.57 14.38 14.10
C THR A 701 -15.63 13.93 15.13
N ASN A 702 -16.91 13.96 14.78
CA ASN A 702 -18.01 13.49 15.64
C ASN A 702 -18.37 12.02 15.37
N PHE A 703 -18.33 11.16 16.39
CA PHE A 703 -18.61 9.71 16.29
C PHE A 703 -19.83 9.24 17.10
N LEU A 704 -20.74 10.15 17.48
CA LEU A 704 -21.91 9.82 18.31
C LEU A 704 -22.67 8.62 17.75
N SER A 705 -22.69 7.50 18.47
CA SER A 705 -23.39 6.27 18.07
C SER A 705 -22.94 5.66 16.73
N ALA A 706 -21.76 6.03 16.22
CA ALA A 706 -21.17 5.41 15.04
C ALA A 706 -20.78 3.95 15.30
N ASN A 707 -20.94 3.08 14.30
CA ASN A 707 -20.51 1.70 14.37
C ASN A 707 -19.13 1.54 13.73
N LEU A 708 -18.10 1.33 14.54
CA LEU A 708 -16.71 1.14 14.13
C LEU A 708 -16.29 -0.34 14.10
N ASN A 709 -17.23 -1.29 14.21
CA ASN A 709 -16.91 -2.72 14.28
C ASN A 709 -16.05 -3.17 13.09
N GLY A 710 -14.85 -3.66 13.40
CA GLY A 710 -13.91 -4.15 12.39
C GLY A 710 -13.29 -3.07 11.49
N ALA A 711 -13.55 -1.77 11.72
CA ALA A 711 -12.86 -0.68 11.05
C ALA A 711 -11.35 -0.75 11.31
N ASP A 712 -10.49 -0.35 10.37
CA ASP A 712 -9.04 -0.53 10.48
C ASP A 712 -8.30 0.81 10.63
N PHE A 713 -7.54 0.97 11.73
CA PHE A 713 -6.74 2.17 12.05
C PHE A 713 -5.23 1.95 11.90
N HIS A 714 -4.82 0.89 11.18
CA HIS A 714 -3.43 0.56 10.88
C HIS A 714 -2.60 1.79 10.43
N ILE A 715 -1.36 1.89 10.93
CA ILE A 715 -0.33 2.82 10.42
C ILE A 715 0.57 2.11 9.39
N THR A 716 0.69 2.62 8.18
CA THR A 716 1.72 2.14 7.24
C THR A 716 3.07 2.81 7.57
N PHE A 717 3.91 2.08 8.32
CA PHE A 717 5.31 2.46 8.52
C PHE A 717 6.09 2.24 7.22
N ALA A 718 6.25 3.30 6.42
CA ALA A 718 7.37 3.38 5.49
C ALA A 718 8.60 3.79 6.32
N GLY A 719 9.70 3.05 6.18
CA GLY A 719 10.91 3.21 7.01
C GLY A 719 11.43 4.66 7.11
N CYS A 720 11.90 4.97 8.32
CA CYS A 720 12.61 6.18 8.76
C CYS A 720 11.95 7.52 8.42
N ASP A 721 11.08 7.99 9.32
CA ASP A 721 11.20 9.36 9.85
C ASP A 721 10.41 9.49 11.16
N VAL A 722 11.07 9.94 12.21
CA VAL A 722 10.49 10.15 13.55
C VAL A 722 9.57 11.38 13.59
N HIS A 723 9.26 12.02 12.44
CA HIS A 723 8.58 13.32 12.43
C HIS A 723 7.51 13.60 11.34
N THR A 724 6.92 12.63 10.64
CA THR A 724 5.82 12.96 9.67
C THR A 724 4.53 12.12 9.83
N ASP A 725 3.53 12.77 10.45
CA ASP A 725 2.06 12.77 10.28
C ASP A 725 1.28 11.69 9.45
N ARG A 726 1.77 10.46 9.28
CA ARG A 726 1.01 9.39 8.61
C ARG A 726 0.47 8.36 9.60
N CYS A 727 -0.51 8.77 10.38
CA CYS A 727 -1.22 7.91 11.33
C CYS A 727 -2.72 8.25 11.33
N THR A 728 -3.55 7.30 11.75
CA THR A 728 -4.96 7.58 12.04
C THR A 728 -5.03 8.44 13.30
N ASP A 729 -5.50 9.68 13.18
CA ASP A 729 -5.40 10.70 14.23
C ASP A 729 -6.79 11.11 14.76
N PHE A 730 -7.14 10.64 15.96
CA PHE A 730 -8.40 10.92 16.66
C PHE A 730 -8.29 12.07 17.68
N ARG A 731 -7.23 12.87 17.67
CA ARG A 731 -7.11 13.97 18.64
C ARG A 731 -8.33 14.90 18.59
N ASN A 732 -8.90 15.19 19.76
CA ASN A 732 -10.13 15.95 19.95
C ASN A 732 -11.38 15.36 19.28
N ALA A 733 -11.39 14.07 18.91
CA ALA A 733 -12.60 13.42 18.41
C ALA A 733 -13.71 13.47 19.48
N LYS A 734 -14.94 13.75 19.03
CA LYS A 734 -16.09 13.98 19.90
C LYS A 734 -16.99 12.75 19.94
N ASN A 735 -17.57 12.46 21.09
CA ASN A 735 -18.56 11.40 21.29
C ASN A 735 -18.06 9.99 20.88
N LEU A 736 -16.76 9.77 20.99
CA LEU A 736 -16.12 8.47 20.77
C LEU A 736 -16.05 7.72 22.11
N THR A 737 -16.50 6.46 22.16
CA THR A 737 -16.43 5.63 23.39
C THR A 737 -15.32 4.57 23.32
N PRO A 738 -14.78 4.13 24.48
CA PRO A 738 -13.78 3.06 24.51
C PRO A 738 -14.25 1.76 23.85
N GLU A 739 -15.52 1.40 23.99
CA GLU A 739 -16.10 0.18 23.41
C GLU A 739 -16.14 0.25 21.88
N GLN A 740 -16.51 1.41 21.31
CA GLN A 740 -16.51 1.61 19.86
C GLN A 740 -15.09 1.44 19.29
N VAL A 741 -14.10 2.05 19.95
CA VAL A 741 -12.70 1.99 19.53
C VAL A 741 -12.14 0.59 19.66
N LYS A 742 -12.39 -0.10 20.79
CA LYS A 742 -11.92 -1.47 21.03
C LYS A 742 -12.55 -2.51 20.09
N ALA A 743 -13.67 -2.17 19.45
CA ALA A 743 -14.28 -3.01 18.42
C ALA A 743 -13.65 -2.84 17.02
N ALA A 744 -12.83 -1.80 16.83
CA ALA A 744 -12.03 -1.61 15.62
C ALA A 744 -10.76 -2.50 15.65
N LYS A 745 -10.14 -2.70 14.49
CA LYS A 745 -8.86 -3.38 14.32
C LYS A 745 -7.72 -2.38 14.41
N ASN A 746 -6.60 -2.80 14.99
CA ASN A 746 -5.38 -1.99 15.13
C ASN A 746 -5.63 -0.65 15.83
N TRP A 747 -6.64 -0.60 16.70
CA TRP A 747 -7.04 0.65 17.35
C TRP A 747 -5.94 1.19 18.27
N GLU A 748 -5.07 0.35 18.81
CA GLU A 748 -3.93 0.77 19.63
C GLU A 748 -2.88 1.57 18.83
N GLN A 749 -2.93 1.51 17.49
CA GLN A 749 -1.98 2.22 16.63
C GLN A 749 -2.42 3.65 16.31
N ALA A 750 -3.67 4.03 16.59
CA ALA A 750 -4.14 5.38 16.33
C ALA A 750 -3.67 6.37 17.42
N ILE A 751 -3.63 7.66 17.08
CA ILE A 751 -3.31 8.71 18.06
C ILE A 751 -4.60 9.18 18.73
N TYR A 752 -4.58 9.25 20.07
CA TYR A 752 -5.69 9.73 20.91
C TYR A 752 -5.22 10.84 21.86
N ASP A 753 -6.17 11.57 22.45
CA ASP A 753 -5.87 12.50 23.54
C ASP A 753 -5.46 11.75 24.81
N SER A 754 -4.62 12.40 25.63
CA SER A 754 -4.08 11.81 26.88
C SER A 754 -5.16 11.33 27.85
N ALA A 755 -6.27 12.06 27.97
CA ALA A 755 -7.39 11.67 28.82
C ALA A 755 -8.12 10.42 28.30
N PHE A 756 -8.30 10.31 26.98
CA PHE A 756 -9.00 9.19 26.37
C PHE A 756 -8.14 7.92 26.37
N CYS A 757 -6.83 8.08 26.20
CA CYS A 757 -5.82 7.04 26.41
C CYS A 757 -5.93 6.34 27.77
N GLN A 758 -6.17 7.09 28.85
CA GLN A 758 -6.37 6.52 30.19
C GLN A 758 -7.64 5.66 30.25
N GLN A 759 -8.72 6.08 29.59
CA GLN A 759 -9.97 5.30 29.50
C GLN A 759 -9.78 4.01 28.70
N LEU A 760 -8.89 4.01 27.71
CA LEU A 760 -8.55 2.82 26.93
C LEU A 760 -7.66 1.84 27.71
N GLY A 761 -6.92 2.31 28.72
CA GLY A 761 -5.97 1.51 29.51
C GLY A 761 -4.56 1.47 28.92
N LEU A 762 -4.19 2.45 28.09
CA LEU A 762 -2.86 2.58 27.48
C LEU A 762 -1.87 3.25 28.44
N LYS A 763 -0.60 2.82 28.46
CA LYS A 763 0.45 3.42 29.32
C LYS A 763 0.82 4.81 28.79
N GLU A 764 1.24 5.74 29.66
CA GLU A 764 1.60 7.12 29.23
C GLU A 764 2.66 7.18 28.11
N LYS A 765 3.59 6.21 28.03
CA LYS A 765 4.58 6.12 26.94
C LYS A 765 3.98 5.72 25.58
N GLU A 766 2.82 5.06 25.57
CA GLU A 766 2.08 4.69 24.35
C GLU A 766 1.20 5.84 23.84
N CYS A 767 0.91 6.83 24.70
CA CYS A 767 0.16 8.04 24.32
C CYS A 767 1.03 9.27 24.09
N LYS A 768 2.26 9.30 24.62
CA LYS A 768 3.23 10.39 24.47
C LYS A 768 4.23 10.11 23.36
N THR A 769 3.80 10.10 22.10
CA THR A 769 4.74 10.29 20.97
C THR A 769 4.66 11.66 20.29
N LYS A 770 3.80 12.60 20.76
CA LYS A 770 3.76 13.98 20.21
C LYS A 770 3.38 15.07 21.21
N GLN A 771 4.00 15.10 22.40
CA GLN A 771 3.89 16.26 23.32
C GLN A 771 5.25 16.87 23.70
N ALA A 772 6.32 16.57 22.96
CA ALA A 772 7.62 17.21 23.15
C ALA A 772 7.87 18.23 22.03
N GLY A 773 7.39 19.46 22.26
CA GLY A 773 7.54 20.60 21.35
C GLY A 773 7.05 21.92 21.94
N GLU A 774 7.04 22.05 23.27
CA GLU A 774 7.05 23.34 23.97
C GLU A 774 8.23 23.30 24.94
N LYS A 775 9.37 23.80 24.48
CA LYS A 775 10.42 24.45 25.28
C LYS A 775 11.31 25.26 24.36
#